data_AF-B6QNU5-F1
#
_entry.id   AF-B6QNU5-F1
#
_cell.length_a   1.000
_cell.length_b   1.000
_cell.length_c   1.000
_cell.angle_alpha   90.00
_cell.angle_beta   90.00
_cell.angle_gamma   90.00
#
_symmetry.space_group_name_H-M   'P 1'
#
loop_
_entity.id
_entity.type
_entity.pdbx_description
1 polymer ?
#
loop_
_entity_poly.entity_id
_entity_poly.type
_entity_poly.pdbx_seq_one_letter_code
_entity_poly.pdbx_strand_id
1 'polypeptide(L)'
;MVTVQEFAMLCQNREFMAFLAQEKQPDWELLHRRFGHAGERRMRRLVKRLGITFKDSKDCEVCIQAKSVKQQNRNAVPKTKKPLERVSVDFWGPYRKGEGKEAYYLSITDDATRFSWIHITDNRRLETVQRILSRWMRRQERELGVFLVNIRLDNAKEFVALKPWAEDLGIDLEFTEFYTPAQNGVAERLNRLLLEIARSLMIGMNIPKVYWPYALEMANFIRNRTVFLKGSKKSPYEALFGEEWKLSKFRVPFCKESGERGEIETSQQKPFTIGQSIGPMIEFQSNKGAEIPTQVDIENEISHDLIPEVRTTDELIPETPTNHTSIPESSTNPERISIESESTLAPTTTLRRTDRVRKPTQAVLESAATEAIYRRKSRQGRRQEAREAIANLAVAIELLLGDDDEFAYNAVKTEGEIPIPQTYEEAVNDPKFGSQWRKAVELEIRNLIRFGTWRFVKRPDHKAVISCKWVFDIKYQADGRIERFKARLVARGFSQQEGLDFEDTFAPVIRLESLRVLFAIAAMYGLTAHLLDATNAFVGSKLDKQIYMEVPKGLPKSLQPRKDEVCELLQSLYGLRQSANLWCHKVKKFVTSIGFKPSTADPGTFINERGTIIALYMDDILVFSKNEKAIELTKEKLKEFHPMKDSGRVNKILGIRITWLDGSIRLDQEFYTIRILEEFDMLESKPQMLPLSPNLNLDEDSPKLSHEAHSQFRHAIGRLTYLAGGTRPDIQRTVNRLSQHLVEPKEIHFKAIKHLLRYLRGTTNYAISYLKGSKDKKLVGYTDAAYGNASNLRSTTGYIFMLAGGPIYWSSRKQPITATSSSEAEYIAAADSAKQAIWLRHFLYSIRKPETYKNGPIPLYIDNTSALKLAGNPVMHSRSKHIMIRYHVIRDFIERDEIKPIHIPGDQMLADSLTKAVNPKILKWFVQELRLRD
;
A
#
# COMPACT_ATOMS: atom_id res chain seq x y z
N MET A 1 -8.59 18.14 -36.48
CA MET A 1 -7.26 18.05 -35.84
C MET A 1 -6.28 18.68 -36.81
N VAL A 2 -5.47 19.63 -36.35
CA VAL A 2 -4.44 20.29 -37.18
C VAL A 2 -3.16 19.47 -37.09
N THR A 3 -2.53 19.21 -38.23
CA THR A 3 -1.37 18.34 -38.40
C THR A 3 -0.04 19.05 -38.13
N VAL A 4 1.02 18.26 -37.94
CA VAL A 4 2.38 18.78 -37.69
C VAL A 4 2.92 19.59 -38.89
N GLN A 5 2.41 19.36 -40.11
CA GLN A 5 2.77 20.14 -41.30
C GLN A 5 2.16 21.55 -41.27
N GLU A 6 0.90 21.70 -40.83
CA GLU A 6 0.28 23.02 -40.66
C GLU A 6 0.99 23.84 -39.55
N PHE A 7 1.50 23.18 -38.51
CA PHE A 7 2.34 23.84 -37.49
C PHE A 7 3.70 24.29 -38.03
N ALA A 8 4.30 23.56 -38.97
CA ALA A 8 5.52 23.98 -39.65
C ALA A 8 5.28 25.19 -40.59
N MET A 9 4.11 25.25 -41.22
CA MET A 9 3.69 26.37 -42.07
C MET A 9 3.47 27.66 -41.24
N LEU A 10 2.88 27.54 -40.05
CA LEU A 10 2.78 28.64 -39.07
C LEU A 10 4.14 29.23 -38.67
N CYS A 11 5.18 28.40 -38.56
CA CYS A 11 6.55 28.85 -38.27
C CYS A 11 7.26 29.56 -39.45
N GLN A 12 6.72 29.50 -40.66
CA GLN A 12 7.21 30.24 -41.82
C GLN A 12 6.38 31.50 -42.14
N ASN A 13 5.28 31.75 -41.42
CA ASN A 13 4.47 32.93 -41.67
C ASN A 13 5.25 34.21 -41.30
N ARG A 14 5.60 35.01 -42.32
CA ARG A 14 6.25 36.31 -42.17
C ARG A 14 5.43 37.28 -41.30
N GLU A 15 4.11 37.15 -41.27
CA GLU A 15 3.25 37.97 -40.41
C GLU A 15 3.44 37.66 -38.92
N PHE A 16 3.67 36.39 -38.55
CA PHE A 16 3.94 36.02 -37.15
C PHE A 16 5.29 36.57 -36.67
N MET A 17 6.29 36.57 -37.56
CA MET A 17 7.60 37.20 -37.29
C MET A 17 7.51 38.74 -37.27
N ALA A 18 6.66 39.34 -38.11
CA ALA A 18 6.41 40.79 -38.10
C ALA A 18 5.63 41.23 -36.84
N PHE A 19 4.67 40.42 -36.38
CA PHE A 19 3.92 40.68 -35.14
C PHE A 19 4.84 40.62 -33.91
N LEU A 20 5.77 39.65 -33.85
CA LEU A 20 6.80 39.60 -32.81
C LEU A 20 7.78 40.79 -32.83
N ALA A 21 7.91 41.50 -33.96
CA ALA A 21 8.76 42.68 -34.09
C ALA A 21 8.08 43.99 -33.63
N GLN A 22 6.76 44.00 -33.40
CA GLN A 22 6.02 45.18 -32.93
C GLN A 22 6.08 45.38 -31.41
N GLU A 23 6.24 44.32 -30.62
CA GLU A 23 6.50 44.43 -29.17
C GLU A 23 8.00 44.61 -28.90
N LYS A 24 8.46 45.85 -28.65
CA LYS A 24 9.90 46.14 -28.44
C LYS A 24 10.54 45.44 -27.22
N GLN A 25 9.75 44.96 -26.23
CA GLN A 25 10.19 44.11 -25.12
C GLN A 25 9.03 43.20 -24.62
N PRO A 26 8.84 41.99 -25.18
CA PRO A 26 7.82 41.06 -24.69
C PRO A 26 8.21 40.44 -23.34
N ASP A 27 7.22 40.15 -22.51
CA ASP A 27 7.41 39.58 -21.17
C ASP A 27 7.96 38.14 -21.21
N TRP A 28 8.82 37.81 -20.23
CA TRP A 28 9.42 36.49 -20.09
C TRP A 28 8.38 35.38 -20.02
N GLU A 29 7.34 35.57 -19.21
CA GLU A 29 6.35 34.54 -18.97
C GLU A 29 5.52 34.26 -20.23
N LEU A 30 5.21 35.30 -21.01
CA LEU A 30 4.55 35.18 -22.31
C LEU A 30 5.39 34.38 -23.30
N LEU A 31 6.68 34.70 -23.44
CA LEU A 31 7.59 33.94 -24.31
C LEU A 31 7.78 32.50 -23.79
N HIS A 32 7.95 32.30 -22.48
CA HIS A 32 8.16 30.99 -21.86
C HIS A 32 6.98 30.06 -22.11
N ARG A 33 5.74 30.57 -22.01
CA ARG A 33 4.50 29.85 -22.36
C ARG A 33 4.44 29.58 -23.87
N ARG A 34 4.68 30.59 -24.73
CA ARG A 34 4.68 30.45 -26.21
C ARG A 34 5.68 29.41 -26.72
N PHE A 35 6.86 29.26 -26.09
CA PHE A 35 7.85 28.24 -26.42
C PHE A 35 7.70 26.91 -25.65
N GLY A 36 6.49 26.58 -25.17
CA GLY A 36 6.21 25.27 -24.56
C GLY A 36 6.94 25.04 -23.24
N HIS A 37 7.00 26.06 -22.39
CA HIS A 37 7.71 26.04 -21.11
C HIS A 37 9.21 25.71 -21.25
N ALA A 38 9.87 26.25 -22.28
CA ALA A 38 11.30 26.05 -22.51
C ALA A 38 12.13 26.59 -21.34
N GLY A 39 13.06 25.77 -20.82
CA GLY A 39 13.92 26.17 -19.70
C GLY A 39 14.85 27.34 -20.05
N GLU A 40 15.25 28.10 -19.05
CA GLU A 40 15.84 29.45 -19.21
C GLU A 40 17.05 29.50 -20.17
N ARG A 41 17.97 28.54 -20.06
CA ARG A 41 19.16 28.42 -20.94
C ARG A 41 18.84 28.07 -22.40
N ARG A 42 17.63 27.58 -22.71
CA ARG A 42 17.15 27.36 -24.08
C ARG A 42 16.49 28.64 -24.59
N MET A 43 15.67 29.27 -23.76
CA MET A 43 15.05 30.57 -24.01
C MET A 43 16.08 31.67 -24.33
N ARG A 44 17.07 31.92 -23.46
CA ARG A 44 18.12 32.94 -23.70
C ARG A 44 18.90 32.71 -25.02
N ARG A 45 19.02 31.46 -25.49
CA ARG A 45 19.62 31.13 -26.79
C ARG A 45 18.69 31.37 -27.98
N LEU A 46 17.41 31.03 -27.86
CA LEU A 46 16.40 31.31 -28.89
C LEU A 46 16.22 32.82 -29.07
N VAL A 47 16.04 33.55 -27.97
CA VAL A 47 15.86 35.01 -27.97
C VAL A 47 17.09 35.73 -28.54
N LYS A 48 18.32 35.32 -28.16
CA LYS A 48 19.56 35.86 -28.78
C LYS A 48 19.65 35.60 -30.29
N ARG A 49 19.09 34.49 -30.79
CA ARG A 49 19.04 34.17 -32.24
C ARG A 49 17.94 34.95 -32.98
N LEU A 50 16.90 35.40 -32.27
CA LEU A 50 15.77 36.16 -32.81
C LEU A 50 15.92 37.69 -32.65
N GLY A 51 16.96 38.18 -31.96
CA GLY A 51 17.23 39.61 -31.79
C GLY A 51 16.35 40.33 -30.76
N ILE A 52 15.65 39.58 -29.89
CA ILE A 52 14.68 40.13 -28.92
C ILE A 52 15.37 40.37 -27.55
N THR A 53 14.82 41.27 -26.72
CA THR A 53 15.21 41.44 -25.31
C THR A 53 13.97 41.34 -24.41
N PHE A 54 14.12 40.79 -23.19
CA PHE A 54 13.03 40.55 -22.23
C PHE A 54 13.52 40.79 -20.79
N LYS A 55 12.60 41.04 -19.85
CA LYS A 55 12.89 41.27 -18.41
C LYS A 55 13.03 39.96 -17.62
N ASP A 56 13.81 39.97 -16.55
CA ASP A 56 14.21 38.73 -15.86
C ASP A 56 13.08 37.87 -15.26
N SER A 57 13.41 36.59 -15.08
CA SER A 57 12.48 35.48 -14.83
C SER A 57 11.86 35.48 -13.43
N LYS A 58 10.54 35.33 -13.36
CA LYS A 58 9.85 34.72 -12.20
C LYS A 58 9.80 33.19 -12.34
N ASP A 59 9.62 32.49 -11.23
CA ASP A 59 9.43 31.04 -11.20
C ASP A 59 8.12 30.64 -11.90
N CYS A 60 8.21 29.85 -12.97
CA CYS A 60 7.03 29.36 -13.67
C CYS A 60 6.47 28.12 -12.96
N GLU A 61 5.30 28.26 -12.35
CA GLU A 61 4.61 27.21 -11.59
C GLU A 61 4.42 25.92 -12.40
N VAL A 62 4.02 26.02 -13.67
CA VAL A 62 3.86 24.86 -14.58
C VAL A 62 5.18 24.12 -14.79
N CYS A 63 6.31 24.82 -14.87
CA CYS A 63 7.63 24.19 -14.91
C CYS A 63 7.98 23.50 -13.59
N ILE A 64 7.65 24.11 -12.45
CA ILE A 64 7.89 23.50 -11.13
C ILE A 64 7.06 22.23 -10.98
N GLN A 65 5.77 22.26 -11.31
CA GLN A 65 4.88 21.11 -11.21
C GLN A 65 5.27 19.98 -12.19
N ALA A 66 5.62 20.30 -13.45
CA ALA A 66 5.91 19.29 -14.48
C ALA A 66 7.38 18.84 -14.56
N LYS A 67 8.33 19.60 -13.99
CA LYS A 67 9.78 19.38 -14.17
C LYS A 67 10.60 19.45 -12.88
N SER A 68 9.99 19.65 -11.71
CA SER A 68 10.72 19.51 -10.44
C SER A 68 11.15 18.06 -10.23
N VAL A 69 12.38 17.89 -9.75
CA VAL A 69 12.95 16.58 -9.40
C VAL A 69 13.58 16.75 -8.03
N LYS A 70 13.36 15.80 -7.11
CA LYS A 70 13.88 15.85 -5.74
C LYS A 70 15.40 16.11 -5.76
N GLN A 71 15.82 17.23 -5.22
CA GLN A 71 17.24 17.55 -5.04
C GLN A 71 17.82 16.60 -3.98
N GLN A 72 18.62 15.65 -4.44
CA GLN A 72 19.41 14.76 -3.60
C GLN A 72 20.81 15.36 -3.45
N ASN A 73 21.38 15.32 -2.25
CA ASN A 73 22.81 15.60 -2.07
C ASN A 73 23.59 14.55 -2.86
N ARG A 74 24.41 15.02 -3.80
CA ARG A 74 25.23 14.19 -4.66
C ARG A 74 26.65 14.22 -4.12
N ASN A 75 27.10 13.12 -3.52
CA ASN A 75 28.51 12.79 -3.64
C ASN A 75 28.77 12.56 -5.13
N ALA A 76 29.62 13.38 -5.72
CA ALA A 76 29.87 13.33 -7.15
C ALA A 76 30.70 12.09 -7.46
N VAL A 77 30.04 11.02 -7.94
CA VAL A 77 30.73 9.85 -8.50
C VAL A 77 31.77 10.34 -9.52
N PRO A 78 33.05 9.95 -9.40
CA PRO A 78 34.10 10.39 -10.32
C PRO A 78 33.71 10.08 -11.76
N LYS A 79 33.70 11.12 -12.60
CA LYS A 79 33.45 10.96 -14.03
C LYS A 79 34.68 10.34 -14.67
N THR A 80 34.52 9.16 -15.25
CA THR A 80 35.46 8.65 -16.26
C THR A 80 35.53 9.61 -17.44
N LYS A 81 36.70 9.66 -18.08
CA LYS A 81 37.00 10.56 -19.20
C LYS A 81 37.27 9.79 -20.49
N LYS A 82 37.66 8.52 -20.40
CA LYS A 82 37.93 7.65 -21.54
C LYS A 82 36.79 6.63 -21.74
N PRO A 83 36.44 6.25 -22.98
CA PRO A 83 35.57 5.11 -23.24
C PRO A 83 36.13 3.82 -22.63
N LEU A 84 35.25 2.92 -22.18
CA LEU A 84 35.53 1.64 -21.52
C LEU A 84 36.36 1.70 -20.21
N GLU A 85 36.72 2.89 -19.73
CA GLU A 85 37.30 3.10 -18.39
C GLU A 85 36.35 2.62 -17.28
N ARG A 86 35.03 2.79 -17.48
CA ARG A 86 33.99 2.17 -16.66
C ARG A 86 32.71 1.98 -17.46
N VAL A 87 32.09 0.81 -17.33
CA VAL A 87 30.72 0.59 -17.82
C VAL A 87 29.77 0.26 -16.67
N SER A 88 28.57 0.82 -16.69
CA SER A 88 27.48 0.49 -15.76
C SER A 88 26.58 -0.57 -16.40
N VAL A 89 26.32 -1.67 -15.70
CA VAL A 89 25.54 -2.82 -16.17
C VAL A 89 24.31 -3.02 -15.28
N ASP A 90 23.14 -3.26 -15.88
CA ASP A 90 21.85 -3.40 -15.18
C ASP A 90 20.89 -4.32 -15.92
N PHE A 91 20.07 -5.07 -15.18
CA PHE A 91 19.08 -6.00 -15.70
C PHE A 91 17.67 -5.40 -15.67
N TRP A 92 16.93 -5.56 -16.76
CA TRP A 92 15.51 -5.25 -16.79
C TRP A 92 14.67 -6.47 -17.19
N GLY A 93 13.61 -6.73 -16.43
CA GLY A 93 12.63 -7.79 -16.68
C GLY A 93 12.08 -8.39 -15.38
N PRO A 94 11.35 -9.51 -15.46
CA PRO A 94 10.91 -10.18 -16.67
C PRO A 94 9.79 -9.43 -17.40
N TYR A 95 9.86 -9.48 -18.72
CA TYR A 95 8.73 -9.30 -19.62
C TYR A 95 8.10 -10.67 -19.89
N ARG A 96 6.80 -10.79 -19.64
CA ARG A 96 6.06 -12.05 -19.83
C ARG A 96 5.48 -12.12 -21.24
N LYS A 97 5.99 -13.04 -22.06
CA LYS A 97 5.26 -13.53 -23.24
C LYS A 97 4.12 -14.43 -22.74
N GLY A 98 2.98 -14.48 -23.43
CA GLY A 98 1.71 -15.04 -22.93
C GLY A 98 1.65 -16.55 -22.63
N GLU A 99 2.80 -17.25 -22.63
CA GLU A 99 2.94 -18.71 -22.59
C GLU A 99 3.83 -19.17 -21.41
N GLY A 100 4.03 -18.33 -20.39
CA GLY A 100 4.87 -18.63 -19.23
C GLY A 100 6.38 -18.46 -19.44
N LYS A 101 6.84 -18.19 -20.67
CA LYS A 101 8.25 -17.84 -20.96
C LYS A 101 8.56 -16.40 -20.54
N GLU A 102 9.48 -16.26 -19.58
CA GLU A 102 10.01 -14.97 -19.14
C GLU A 102 11.18 -14.51 -20.02
N ALA A 103 11.34 -13.20 -20.21
CA ALA A 103 12.44 -12.63 -20.98
C ALA A 103 12.94 -11.33 -20.34
N TYR A 104 14.24 -11.11 -20.43
CA TYR A 104 14.97 -10.00 -19.81
C TYR A 104 15.81 -9.28 -20.87
N TYR A 105 16.29 -8.08 -20.57
CA TYR A 105 17.44 -7.51 -21.26
C TYR A 105 18.51 -7.07 -20.26
N LEU A 106 19.75 -7.35 -20.59
CA LEU A 106 20.94 -6.78 -19.97
C LEU A 106 21.27 -5.48 -20.69
N SER A 107 21.33 -4.39 -19.95
CA SER A 107 21.80 -3.09 -20.44
C SER A 107 23.25 -2.88 -20.00
N ILE A 108 24.09 -2.42 -20.93
CA ILE A 108 25.50 -2.09 -20.70
C ILE A 108 25.68 -0.63 -21.13
N THR A 109 26.22 0.23 -20.27
CA THR A 109 26.33 1.68 -20.55
C THR A 109 27.71 2.20 -20.21
N ASP A 110 28.41 2.77 -21.19
CA ASP A 110 29.71 3.42 -20.96
C ASP A 110 29.55 4.73 -20.16
N ASP A 111 30.37 4.93 -19.12
CA ASP A 111 30.22 6.07 -18.21
C ASP A 111 30.78 7.39 -18.80
N ALA A 112 31.71 7.35 -19.76
CA ALA A 112 32.28 8.57 -20.35
C ALA A 112 31.39 9.14 -21.46
N THR A 113 31.00 8.29 -22.41
CA THR A 113 30.26 8.59 -23.64
C THR A 113 28.75 8.43 -23.47
N ARG A 114 28.30 7.74 -22.42
CA ARG A 114 26.89 7.33 -22.21
C ARG A 114 26.33 6.48 -23.34
N PHE A 115 27.15 5.91 -24.21
CA PHE A 115 26.69 4.96 -25.21
C PHE A 115 26.20 3.69 -24.53
N SER A 116 25.11 3.13 -25.04
CA SER A 116 24.47 1.94 -24.45
C SER A 116 24.32 0.81 -25.46
N TRP A 117 24.60 -0.41 -24.99
CA TRP A 117 24.31 -1.66 -25.67
C TRP A 117 23.21 -2.39 -24.89
N ILE A 118 22.42 -3.19 -25.59
CA ILE A 118 21.40 -4.05 -24.98
C ILE A 118 21.56 -5.47 -25.50
N HIS A 119 21.34 -6.45 -24.63
CA HIS A 119 21.39 -7.86 -24.97
C HIS A 119 20.18 -8.57 -24.37
N ILE A 120 19.40 -9.22 -25.22
CA ILE A 120 18.13 -9.84 -24.83
C ILE A 120 18.37 -11.30 -24.48
N THR A 121 17.76 -11.78 -23.40
CA THR A 121 17.97 -13.11 -22.85
C THR A 121 16.70 -13.66 -22.22
N ASP A 122 16.57 -14.97 -22.14
CA ASP A 122 15.50 -15.69 -21.46
C ASP A 122 15.76 -15.91 -19.96
N ASN A 123 16.99 -15.71 -19.49
CA ASN A 123 17.38 -15.99 -18.10
C ASN A 123 18.47 -15.06 -17.55
N ARG A 124 18.62 -15.01 -16.22
CA ARG A 124 19.63 -14.22 -15.48
C ARG A 124 20.79 -15.05 -14.93
N ARG A 125 21.01 -16.29 -15.43
CA ARG A 125 22.02 -17.21 -14.88
C ARG A 125 23.44 -16.70 -15.15
N LEU A 126 24.35 -16.94 -14.20
CA LEU A 126 25.75 -16.49 -14.23
C LEU A 126 26.45 -16.79 -15.57
N GLU A 127 26.36 -18.03 -16.05
CA GLU A 127 26.95 -18.47 -17.33
C GLU A 127 26.44 -17.64 -18.52
N THR A 128 25.15 -17.30 -18.53
CA THR A 128 24.53 -16.47 -19.57
C THR A 128 25.09 -15.05 -19.53
N VAL A 129 25.24 -14.47 -18.33
CA VAL A 129 25.83 -13.14 -18.13
C VAL A 129 27.29 -13.12 -18.56
N GLN A 130 28.11 -14.05 -18.07
CA GLN A 130 29.53 -14.21 -18.44
C GLN A 130 29.69 -14.37 -19.95
N ARG A 131 28.86 -15.18 -20.60
CA ARG A 131 28.87 -15.39 -22.06
C ARG A 131 28.51 -14.12 -22.84
N ILE A 132 27.54 -13.33 -22.37
CA ILE A 132 27.17 -12.06 -22.99
C ILE A 132 28.32 -11.05 -22.82
N LEU A 133 28.78 -10.81 -21.59
CA LEU A 133 29.86 -9.87 -21.30
C LEU A 133 31.16 -10.24 -22.03
N SER A 134 31.59 -11.51 -21.98
CA SER A 134 32.81 -11.99 -22.67
C SER A 134 32.73 -11.88 -24.20
N ARG A 135 31.54 -11.91 -24.81
CA ARG A 135 31.36 -11.71 -26.25
C ARG A 135 31.31 -10.23 -26.61
N TRP A 136 30.59 -9.44 -25.81
CA TRP A 136 30.46 -7.99 -25.98
C TRP A 136 31.82 -7.30 -25.81
N MET A 137 32.52 -7.57 -24.70
CA MET A 137 33.85 -7.03 -24.36
C MET A 137 34.86 -7.28 -25.49
N ARG A 138 35.12 -8.55 -25.83
CA ARG A 138 36.04 -8.92 -26.94
C ARG A 138 35.70 -8.27 -28.28
N ARG A 139 34.43 -7.92 -28.53
CA ARG A 139 34.03 -7.16 -29.73
C ARG A 139 34.40 -5.68 -29.59
N GLN A 140 34.02 -5.03 -28.48
CA GLN A 140 34.24 -3.60 -28.30
C GLN A 140 35.72 -3.24 -28.12
N GLU A 141 36.51 -4.10 -27.48
CA GLU A 141 37.95 -3.89 -27.33
C GLU A 141 38.69 -3.94 -28.68
N ARG A 142 38.27 -4.85 -29.57
CA ARG A 142 38.78 -4.94 -30.95
C ARG A 142 38.29 -3.79 -31.85
N GLU A 143 37.06 -3.34 -31.65
CA GLU A 143 36.43 -2.30 -32.45
C GLU A 143 36.92 -0.88 -32.09
N LEU A 144 37.21 -0.64 -30.81
CA LEU A 144 37.61 0.67 -30.27
C LEU A 144 39.10 0.77 -29.92
N GLY A 145 39.84 -0.34 -29.90
CA GLY A 145 41.27 -0.37 -29.56
C GLY A 145 41.59 -0.03 -28.09
N VAL A 146 40.60 -0.15 -27.19
CA VAL A 146 40.73 0.15 -25.76
C VAL A 146 40.17 -1.00 -24.92
N PHE A 147 40.87 -1.36 -23.84
CA PHE A 147 40.47 -2.45 -22.94
C PHE A 147 39.47 -1.97 -21.89
N LEU A 148 38.61 -2.89 -21.45
CA LEU A 148 37.66 -2.65 -20.36
C LEU A 148 38.37 -2.72 -19.01
N VAL A 149 38.25 -1.65 -18.20
CA VAL A 149 38.93 -1.59 -16.89
C VAL A 149 37.96 -1.92 -15.75
N ASN A 150 36.85 -1.18 -15.62
CA ASN A 150 35.91 -1.34 -14.50
C ASN A 150 34.49 -1.68 -14.98
N ILE A 151 33.81 -2.62 -14.32
CA ILE A 151 32.37 -2.87 -14.49
C ILE A 151 31.66 -2.49 -13.19
N ARG A 152 30.72 -1.54 -13.28
CA ARG A 152 29.82 -1.20 -12.17
C ARG A 152 28.54 -2.01 -12.24
N LEU A 153 28.19 -2.62 -11.11
CA LEU A 153 27.06 -3.54 -10.93
C LEU A 153 26.24 -3.11 -9.70
N ASP A 154 24.98 -3.55 -9.63
CA ASP A 154 24.24 -3.55 -8.37
C ASP A 154 24.56 -4.81 -7.54
N ASN A 155 24.03 -4.91 -6.32
CA ASN A 155 24.27 -6.06 -5.43
C ASN A 155 23.37 -7.28 -5.75
N ALA A 156 22.93 -7.47 -7.01
CA ALA A 156 22.22 -8.68 -7.41
C ALA A 156 23.12 -9.92 -7.30
N LYS A 157 22.54 -11.05 -6.87
CA LYS A 157 23.28 -12.28 -6.54
C LYS A 157 24.14 -12.78 -7.71
N GLU A 158 23.59 -12.73 -8.93
CA GLU A 158 24.26 -13.15 -10.15
C GLU A 158 25.45 -12.27 -10.54
N PHE A 159 25.46 -11.00 -10.12
CA PHE A 159 26.54 -10.06 -10.36
C PHE A 159 27.64 -10.16 -9.30
N VAL A 160 27.28 -10.41 -8.04
CA VAL A 160 28.27 -10.72 -6.99
C VAL A 160 29.04 -12.00 -7.32
N ALA A 161 28.41 -12.97 -7.99
CA ALA A 161 29.03 -14.20 -8.47
C ALA A 161 29.97 -14.03 -9.69
N LEU A 162 30.05 -12.84 -10.31
CA LEU A 162 31.00 -12.58 -11.40
C LEU A 162 32.44 -12.36 -10.93
N LYS A 163 32.69 -12.18 -9.62
CA LYS A 163 34.02 -11.82 -9.08
C LYS A 163 35.18 -12.70 -9.59
N PRO A 164 35.13 -14.05 -9.54
CA PRO A 164 36.26 -14.86 -9.99
C PRO A 164 36.55 -14.69 -11.50
N TRP A 165 35.50 -14.58 -12.32
CA TRP A 165 35.61 -14.36 -13.76
C TRP A 165 36.18 -12.98 -14.11
N ALA A 166 35.91 -11.96 -13.29
CA ALA A 166 36.46 -10.62 -13.48
C ALA A 166 37.92 -10.55 -13.00
N GLU A 167 38.24 -11.20 -11.89
CA GLU A 167 39.62 -11.34 -11.36
C GLU A 167 40.54 -12.03 -12.38
N ASP A 168 40.10 -13.14 -12.99
CA ASP A 168 40.84 -13.86 -14.06
C ASP A 168 41.12 -12.99 -15.32
N LEU A 169 40.28 -11.98 -15.56
CA LEU A 169 40.40 -11.06 -16.70
C LEU A 169 41.06 -9.72 -16.35
N GLY A 170 41.40 -9.48 -15.07
CA GLY A 170 41.97 -8.22 -14.60
C GLY A 170 40.98 -7.04 -14.61
N ILE A 171 39.69 -7.30 -14.39
CA ILE A 171 38.60 -6.31 -14.44
C ILE A 171 38.10 -5.99 -13.04
N ASP A 172 38.08 -4.71 -12.66
CA ASP A 172 37.59 -4.27 -11.35
C ASP A 172 36.05 -4.25 -11.32
N LEU A 173 35.44 -5.00 -10.38
CA LEU A 173 34.00 -4.95 -10.14
C LEU A 173 33.62 -3.93 -9.06
N GLU A 174 32.97 -2.85 -9.47
CA GLU A 174 32.43 -1.81 -8.58
C GLU A 174 30.97 -2.10 -8.21
N PHE A 175 30.71 -2.50 -6.98
CA PHE A 175 29.35 -2.68 -6.48
C PHE A 175 28.80 -1.39 -5.85
N THR A 176 27.55 -1.03 -6.14
CA THR A 176 26.89 0.12 -5.49
C THR A 176 26.59 -0.14 -4.01
N GLU A 177 26.65 0.88 -3.15
CA GLU A 177 26.30 0.76 -1.73
C GLU A 177 24.83 0.36 -1.51
N PHE A 178 24.60 -0.53 -0.55
CA PHE A 178 23.25 -0.91 -0.13
C PHE A 178 22.40 0.32 0.24
N TYR A 179 21.13 0.30 -0.17
CA TYR A 179 20.15 1.38 0.05
C TYR A 179 20.43 2.73 -0.65
N THR A 180 21.39 2.84 -1.57
CA THR A 180 21.57 4.05 -2.41
C THR A 180 21.35 3.83 -3.93
N PRO A 181 20.07 3.66 -4.38
CA PRO A 181 19.74 3.57 -5.82
C PRO A 181 20.30 4.72 -6.68
N ALA A 182 20.54 5.88 -6.07
CA ALA A 182 21.12 7.05 -6.72
C ALA A 182 22.51 6.79 -7.35
N GLN A 183 23.27 5.79 -6.86
CA GLN A 183 24.57 5.42 -7.43
C GLN A 183 24.43 4.70 -8.79
N ASN A 184 23.40 3.86 -8.98
CA ASN A 184 23.09 3.26 -10.29
C ASN A 184 22.19 4.14 -11.18
N GLY A 185 22.04 5.43 -10.86
CA GLY A 185 21.14 6.34 -11.58
C GLY A 185 21.49 6.56 -13.05
N VAL A 186 22.62 6.03 -13.55
CA VAL A 186 22.97 5.99 -14.98
C VAL A 186 22.07 5.00 -15.71
N ALA A 187 22.07 3.74 -15.28
CA ALA A 187 21.31 2.67 -15.91
C ALA A 187 19.80 2.83 -15.66
N GLU A 188 19.39 3.23 -14.46
CA GLU A 188 17.98 3.52 -14.14
C GLU A 188 17.38 4.56 -15.11
N ARG A 189 18.13 5.64 -15.40
CA ARG A 189 17.69 6.68 -16.36
C ARG A 189 17.71 6.21 -17.81
N LEU A 190 18.62 5.31 -18.17
CA LEU A 190 18.62 4.68 -19.50
C LEU A 190 17.38 3.81 -19.67
N ASN A 191 17.16 2.86 -18.76
CA ASN A 191 16.12 1.84 -18.88
C ASN A 191 14.72 2.48 -18.90
N ARG A 192 14.49 3.55 -18.12
CA ARG A 192 13.25 4.33 -18.23
C ARG A 192 13.04 4.92 -19.63
N LEU A 193 14.07 5.58 -20.19
CA LEU A 193 13.96 6.23 -21.51
C LEU A 193 13.83 5.23 -22.66
N LEU A 194 14.55 4.09 -22.60
CA LEU A 194 14.43 3.03 -23.60
C LEU A 194 13.00 2.47 -23.64
N LEU A 195 12.37 2.27 -22.48
CA LEU A 195 11.00 1.77 -22.38
C LEU A 195 9.96 2.80 -22.83
N GLU A 196 10.18 4.09 -22.54
CA GLU A 196 9.33 5.18 -23.06
C GLU A 196 9.35 5.17 -24.61
N ILE A 197 10.53 5.17 -25.23
CA ILE A 197 10.67 5.14 -26.70
C ILE A 197 10.11 3.84 -27.29
N ALA A 198 10.46 2.67 -26.73
CA ALA A 198 9.99 1.38 -27.24
C ALA A 198 8.46 1.25 -27.16
N ARG A 199 7.82 1.72 -26.07
CA ARG A 199 6.35 1.77 -25.97
C ARG A 199 5.74 2.72 -26.99
N SER A 200 6.34 3.90 -27.21
CA SER A 200 5.87 4.84 -28.24
C SER A 200 5.97 4.26 -29.65
N LEU A 201 7.03 3.52 -29.97
CA LEU A 201 7.17 2.80 -31.24
C LEU A 201 6.10 1.70 -31.37
N MET A 202 5.94 0.85 -30.36
CA MET A 202 4.95 -0.24 -30.39
C MET A 202 3.52 0.26 -30.55
N ILE A 203 3.12 1.29 -29.81
CA ILE A 203 1.78 1.89 -29.89
C ILE A 203 1.59 2.62 -31.23
N GLY A 204 2.57 3.43 -31.65
CA GLY A 204 2.45 4.26 -32.86
C GLY A 204 2.44 3.48 -34.18
N MET A 205 2.88 2.22 -34.16
CA MET A 205 2.95 1.32 -35.33
C MET A 205 2.08 0.06 -35.17
N ASN A 206 1.26 -0.02 -34.12
CA ASN A 206 0.42 -1.18 -33.77
C ASN A 206 1.18 -2.53 -33.78
N ILE A 207 2.39 -2.53 -33.23
CA ILE A 207 3.29 -3.70 -33.29
C ILE A 207 2.88 -4.73 -32.23
N PRO A 208 2.66 -6.02 -32.60
CA PRO A 208 2.37 -7.06 -31.63
C PRO A 208 3.47 -7.21 -30.57
N LYS A 209 3.06 -7.45 -29.31
CA LYS A 209 3.97 -7.59 -28.14
C LYS A 209 5.16 -8.52 -28.37
N VAL A 210 5.04 -9.52 -29.23
CA VAL A 210 6.11 -10.48 -29.54
C VAL A 210 7.38 -9.79 -30.06
N TYR A 211 7.24 -8.67 -30.77
CA TYR A 211 8.32 -7.88 -31.37
C TYR A 211 8.90 -6.79 -30.45
N TRP A 212 8.55 -6.77 -29.15
CA TRP A 212 9.18 -5.89 -28.17
C TRP A 212 10.73 -5.90 -28.18
N PRO A 213 11.43 -7.02 -28.51
CA PRO A 213 12.89 -7.03 -28.62
C PRO A 213 13.41 -6.01 -29.65
N TYR A 214 12.86 -6.05 -30.85
CA TYR A 214 13.25 -5.18 -31.96
C TYR A 214 12.85 -3.72 -31.71
N ALA A 215 11.72 -3.48 -31.04
CA ALA A 215 11.32 -2.14 -30.62
C ALA A 215 12.30 -1.54 -29.59
N LEU A 216 12.87 -2.36 -28.70
CA LEU A 216 13.88 -1.94 -27.74
C LEU A 216 15.25 -1.70 -28.39
N GLU A 217 15.68 -2.56 -29.32
CA GLU A 217 16.90 -2.36 -30.11
C GLU A 217 16.85 -1.06 -30.91
N MET A 218 15.70 -0.80 -31.54
CA MET A 218 15.45 0.46 -32.24
C MET A 218 15.42 1.67 -31.29
N ALA A 219 14.80 1.54 -30.11
CA ALA A 219 14.82 2.58 -29.09
C ALA A 219 16.26 2.93 -28.66
N ASN A 220 17.12 1.92 -28.47
CA ASN A 220 18.52 2.12 -28.14
C ASN A 220 19.32 2.74 -29.30
N PHE A 221 19.09 2.30 -30.55
CA PHE A 221 19.69 2.88 -31.75
C PHE A 221 19.37 4.37 -31.89
N ILE A 222 18.10 4.76 -31.73
CA ILE A 222 17.62 6.15 -31.80
C ILE A 222 18.23 6.95 -30.65
N ARG A 223 18.15 6.44 -29.42
CA ARG A 223 18.63 7.13 -28.21
C ARG A 223 20.12 7.44 -28.26
N ASN A 224 20.95 6.52 -28.78
CA ASN A 224 22.40 6.72 -28.90
C ASN A 224 22.81 7.83 -29.88
N ARG A 225 21.91 8.27 -30.77
CA ARG A 225 22.18 9.28 -31.81
C ARG A 225 21.39 10.58 -31.63
N THR A 226 20.24 10.54 -30.96
CA THR A 226 19.35 11.72 -30.80
C THR A 226 19.45 12.42 -29.44
N VAL A 227 19.97 11.75 -28.40
CA VAL A 227 20.12 12.35 -27.06
C VAL A 227 21.51 12.97 -26.90
N PHE A 228 21.59 14.27 -26.64
CA PHE A 228 22.88 14.96 -26.47
C PHE A 228 23.44 14.85 -25.05
N LEU A 229 24.78 14.73 -24.95
CA LEU A 229 25.49 14.68 -23.67
C LEU A 229 25.42 15.99 -22.90
N LYS A 230 25.33 15.91 -21.57
CA LYS A 230 25.14 17.07 -20.69
C LYS A 230 26.36 18.02 -20.74
N GLY A 231 26.21 19.11 -21.49
CA GLY A 231 27.25 20.13 -21.67
C GLY A 231 28.04 20.00 -22.97
N SER A 232 27.70 19.04 -23.83
CA SER A 232 28.29 18.85 -25.16
C SER A 232 27.24 19.01 -26.25
N LYS A 233 27.71 19.18 -27.50
CA LYS A 233 26.87 19.04 -28.71
C LYS A 233 26.89 17.61 -29.28
N LYS A 234 27.72 16.72 -28.74
CA LYS A 234 27.82 15.32 -29.17
C LYS A 234 26.72 14.44 -28.57
N SER A 235 26.16 13.58 -29.39
CA SER A 235 25.43 12.37 -29.02
C SER A 235 26.38 11.28 -28.47
N PRO A 236 25.87 10.25 -27.79
CA PRO A 236 26.65 9.09 -27.37
C PRO A 236 27.44 8.43 -28.50
N TYR A 237 26.87 8.33 -29.71
CA TYR A 237 27.55 7.76 -30.87
C TYR A 237 28.78 8.60 -31.28
N GLU A 238 28.61 9.92 -31.43
CA GLU A 238 29.70 10.87 -31.74
C GLU A 238 30.75 11.00 -30.62
N ALA A 239 30.38 10.63 -29.39
CA ALA A 239 31.28 10.61 -28.25
C ALA A 239 32.09 9.31 -28.16
N LEU A 240 31.54 8.18 -28.61
CA LEU A 240 32.20 6.87 -28.60
C LEU A 240 33.07 6.64 -29.85
N PHE A 241 32.52 6.84 -31.04
CA PHE A 241 33.19 6.54 -32.31
C PHE A 241 33.92 7.75 -32.90
N GLY A 242 33.72 8.96 -32.35
CA GLY A 242 34.31 10.19 -32.87
C GLY A 242 33.66 10.75 -34.14
N GLU A 243 32.94 9.93 -34.90
CA GLU A 243 32.27 10.28 -36.16
C GLU A 243 30.84 10.81 -35.98
N GLU A 244 30.39 11.68 -36.90
CA GLU A 244 28.99 12.10 -37.01
C GLU A 244 28.12 10.98 -37.63
N TRP A 245 26.96 10.72 -37.03
CA TRP A 245 26.00 9.77 -37.59
C TRP A 245 25.28 10.37 -38.79
N LYS A 246 25.09 9.57 -39.84
CA LYS A 246 24.41 10.00 -41.07
C LYS A 246 22.90 9.80 -40.95
N LEU A 247 22.11 10.82 -41.26
CA LEU A 247 20.64 10.75 -41.23
C LEU A 247 20.08 9.63 -42.13
N SER A 248 20.78 9.27 -43.22
CA SER A 248 20.44 8.15 -44.10
C SER A 248 20.43 6.76 -43.43
N LYS A 249 20.94 6.64 -42.19
CA LYS A 249 20.81 5.43 -41.38
C LYS A 249 19.52 5.36 -40.56
N PHE A 250 18.71 6.42 -40.51
CA PHE A 250 17.38 6.41 -39.89
C PHE A 250 16.33 5.99 -40.93
N ARG A 251 15.84 4.76 -40.82
CA ARG A 251 14.65 4.28 -41.56
C ARG A 251 13.44 4.25 -40.63
N VAL A 252 12.24 4.34 -41.17
CA VAL A 252 11.00 4.10 -40.41
C VAL A 252 11.00 2.62 -39.98
N PRO A 253 10.95 2.32 -38.67
CA PRO A 253 10.88 0.94 -38.19
C PRO A 253 9.63 0.22 -38.73
N PHE A 254 9.77 -1.07 -39.07
CA PHE A 254 8.68 -1.96 -39.49
C PHE A 254 7.89 -1.54 -40.75
N CYS A 255 8.50 -0.78 -41.66
CA CYS A 255 7.90 -0.38 -42.95
C CYS A 255 8.42 -1.24 -44.11
N LYS A 256 7.57 -1.50 -45.13
CA LYS A 256 7.98 -2.14 -46.41
C LYS A 256 8.87 -1.18 -47.21
N GLU A 257 9.74 -1.70 -48.06
CA GLU A 257 10.73 -0.89 -48.82
C GLU A 257 10.11 0.14 -49.79
N SER A 258 8.82 0.02 -50.11
CA SER A 258 8.06 0.98 -50.93
C SER A 258 7.57 2.23 -50.19
N GLY A 259 7.73 2.33 -48.87
CA GLY A 259 7.35 3.51 -48.09
C GLY A 259 5.86 3.64 -47.75
N GLU A 260 5.03 2.67 -48.13
CA GLU A 260 3.62 2.61 -47.76
C GLU A 260 3.42 2.06 -46.34
N ARG A 261 2.41 2.59 -45.63
CA ARG A 261 1.94 2.03 -44.36
C ARG A 261 1.09 0.78 -44.63
N GLY A 262 1.74 -0.36 -44.79
CA GLY A 262 1.03 -1.64 -44.81
C GLY A 262 0.53 -2.00 -43.42
N GLU A 263 -0.77 -2.28 -43.29
CA GLU A 263 -1.31 -2.99 -42.13
C GLU A 263 -0.70 -4.39 -42.03
N ILE A 264 -0.49 -4.88 -40.81
CA ILE A 264 0.02 -6.23 -40.58
C ILE A 264 -1.17 -7.20 -40.65
N GLU A 265 -1.54 -7.60 -41.86
CA GLU A 265 -2.46 -8.73 -42.06
C GLU A 265 -1.84 -10.01 -41.48
N THR A 266 -2.54 -10.64 -40.55
CA THR A 266 -2.08 -11.81 -39.79
C THR A 266 -2.10 -13.13 -40.58
N SER A 267 -2.29 -13.08 -41.91
CA SER A 267 -2.66 -14.23 -42.75
C SER A 267 -1.59 -14.71 -43.75
N GLN A 268 -0.48 -13.99 -43.96
CA GLN A 268 0.52 -14.39 -44.98
C GLN A 268 1.93 -14.60 -44.44
N GLN A 269 2.37 -15.86 -44.48
CA GLN A 269 3.76 -16.28 -44.30
C GLN A 269 4.62 -15.86 -45.50
N LYS A 270 5.19 -14.64 -45.48
CA LYS A 270 6.34 -14.29 -46.32
C LYS A 270 7.42 -13.58 -45.48
N PRO A 271 8.72 -13.83 -45.73
CA PRO A 271 9.79 -13.24 -44.95
C PRO A 271 9.92 -11.75 -45.26
N PHE A 272 9.84 -10.90 -44.24
CA PHE A 272 10.13 -9.48 -44.37
C PHE A 272 11.65 -9.26 -44.43
N THR A 273 12.13 -8.58 -45.47
CA THR A 273 13.54 -8.22 -45.61
C THR A 273 13.96 -7.25 -44.51
N ILE A 274 14.84 -7.70 -43.61
CA ILE A 274 15.51 -6.82 -42.65
C ILE A 274 16.48 -5.94 -43.46
N GLY A 275 16.21 -4.64 -43.54
CA GLY A 275 17.04 -3.68 -44.29
C GLY A 275 18.50 -3.72 -43.83
N GLN A 276 19.39 -4.19 -44.69
CA GLN A 276 20.76 -4.55 -44.31
C GLN A 276 21.71 -3.35 -44.10
N SER A 277 22.53 -3.48 -43.05
CA SER A 277 23.87 -2.86 -42.87
C SER A 277 23.96 -1.37 -42.48
N ILE A 278 24.91 -0.93 -41.66
CA ILE A 278 26.25 -1.46 -41.29
C ILE A 278 26.46 -1.08 -39.80
N GLY A 279 26.98 -1.90 -38.87
CA GLY A 279 27.43 -3.31 -38.83
C GLY A 279 27.67 -3.69 -37.33
N PRO A 280 28.40 -4.77 -36.96
CA PRO A 280 28.94 -5.88 -37.75
C PRO A 280 28.16 -7.21 -37.57
N MET A 281 28.40 -8.17 -38.47
CA MET A 281 27.70 -9.45 -38.66
C MET A 281 27.34 -10.25 -37.40
N ILE A 282 26.19 -10.93 -37.45
CA ILE A 282 26.04 -12.33 -37.04
C ILE A 282 25.25 -13.01 -38.17
N GLU A 283 25.87 -13.95 -38.88
CA GLU A 283 25.13 -14.89 -39.73
C GLU A 283 24.47 -15.95 -38.86
N PHE A 284 23.26 -16.37 -39.23
CA PHE A 284 22.75 -17.69 -38.87
C PHE A 284 22.41 -18.42 -40.17
N GLN A 285 23.20 -19.45 -40.47
CA GLN A 285 22.93 -20.36 -41.58
C GLN A 285 21.62 -21.12 -41.31
N SER A 286 20.78 -21.21 -42.34
CA SER A 286 19.62 -22.09 -42.32
C SER A 286 20.08 -23.55 -42.40
N ASN A 287 20.06 -24.28 -41.28
CA ASN A 287 20.07 -25.74 -41.31
C ASN A 287 18.64 -26.27 -41.20
N LYS A 288 18.32 -27.19 -42.12
CA LYS A 288 16.98 -27.66 -42.45
C LYS A 288 16.45 -28.66 -41.43
N GLY A 289 15.13 -28.74 -41.31
CA GLY A 289 14.43 -29.98 -40.93
C GLY A 289 13.79 -30.01 -39.54
N ALA A 290 12.57 -29.47 -39.44
CA ALA A 290 11.46 -30.02 -38.66
C ALA A 290 10.18 -29.23 -38.99
N GLU A 291 9.13 -29.92 -39.42
CA GLU A 291 7.82 -29.31 -39.69
C GLU A 291 7.07 -29.08 -38.37
N ILE A 292 6.26 -28.01 -38.31
CA ILE A 292 5.24 -27.82 -37.25
C ILE A 292 3.88 -28.05 -37.90
N PRO A 293 3.04 -28.97 -37.39
CA PRO A 293 1.75 -29.29 -38.00
C PRO A 293 0.78 -28.10 -38.09
N THR A 294 -0.02 -28.14 -39.14
CA THR A 294 -1.10 -27.21 -39.44
C THR A 294 -2.29 -27.35 -38.46
N GLN A 295 -2.99 -26.23 -38.24
CA GLN A 295 -4.43 -26.16 -37.95
C GLN A 295 -4.94 -26.59 -36.55
N VAL A 296 -5.27 -25.57 -35.73
CA VAL A 296 -6.47 -25.55 -34.86
C VAL A 296 -7.06 -24.13 -34.96
N ASP A 297 -8.38 -24.03 -35.00
CA ASP A 297 -9.10 -22.84 -35.48
C ASP A 297 -9.14 -21.63 -34.53
N ILE A 298 -9.41 -20.46 -35.12
CA ILE A 298 -9.60 -19.19 -34.43
C ILE A 298 -11.10 -18.98 -34.20
N GLU A 299 -11.54 -18.93 -32.94
CA GLU A 299 -12.74 -18.20 -32.54
C GLU A 299 -12.37 -16.93 -31.76
N ASN A 300 -13.22 -15.91 -31.89
CA ASN A 300 -12.87 -14.53 -31.57
C ASN A 300 -12.85 -14.22 -30.06
N GLU A 301 -11.66 -13.97 -29.50
CA GLU A 301 -11.50 -13.16 -28.28
C GLU A 301 -10.64 -11.92 -28.54
N ILE A 302 -11.28 -10.75 -28.66
CA ILE A 302 -10.59 -9.45 -28.58
C ILE A 302 -10.36 -9.12 -27.11
N SER A 303 -9.29 -9.68 -26.53
CA SER A 303 -8.85 -9.36 -25.16
C SER A 303 -7.86 -8.19 -25.15
N HIS A 304 -8.31 -7.03 -24.64
CA HIS A 304 -7.45 -5.87 -24.43
C HIS A 304 -6.69 -5.94 -23.11
N ASP A 305 -5.57 -6.68 -23.11
CA ASP A 305 -4.59 -6.66 -22.01
C ASP A 305 -3.20 -6.23 -22.49
N LEU A 306 -2.67 -5.13 -21.96
CA LEU A 306 -1.35 -4.51 -22.20
C LEU A 306 -1.04 -3.71 -20.90
N ILE A 307 -0.03 -3.96 -20.05
CA ILE A 307 1.22 -4.75 -20.09
C ILE A 307 1.54 -5.20 -18.63
N PRO A 308 2.05 -6.42 -18.36
CA PRO A 308 2.47 -6.81 -17.01
C PRO A 308 3.85 -6.24 -16.60
N GLU A 309 3.97 -5.68 -15.39
CA GLU A 309 5.25 -5.35 -14.76
C GLU A 309 5.79 -6.48 -13.87
N VAL A 310 7.01 -6.92 -14.19
CA VAL A 310 8.11 -7.33 -13.27
C VAL A 310 7.76 -8.34 -12.16
N ARG A 311 8.34 -9.55 -12.26
CA ARG A 311 8.56 -10.49 -11.15
C ARG A 311 10.02 -10.94 -11.08
N THR A 312 10.77 -10.54 -10.05
CA THR A 312 12.03 -11.22 -9.71
C THR A 312 11.79 -12.71 -9.43
N THR A 313 12.72 -13.55 -9.86
CA THR A 313 12.68 -15.02 -9.76
C THR A 313 13.04 -15.53 -8.37
N ASP A 314 12.63 -16.77 -8.08
CA ASP A 314 13.49 -17.95 -7.80
C ASP A 314 12.51 -19.07 -7.32
N GLU A 315 12.11 -20.03 -8.16
CA GLU A 315 12.70 -21.36 -8.49
C GLU A 315 12.46 -22.47 -7.41
N LEU A 316 12.28 -23.79 -7.65
CA LEU A 316 11.86 -24.67 -8.80
C LEU A 316 11.71 -26.17 -8.34
N ILE A 317 10.76 -26.96 -8.93
CA ILE A 317 10.82 -28.44 -9.29
C ILE A 317 10.98 -29.49 -8.13
N PRO A 318 10.82 -30.86 -8.22
CA PRO A 318 10.28 -31.85 -9.23
C PRO A 318 8.99 -32.64 -8.80
N GLU A 319 8.09 -33.18 -9.67
CA GLU A 319 8.10 -34.37 -10.60
C GLU A 319 7.83 -35.77 -9.94
N THR A 320 7.21 -36.83 -10.51
CA THR A 320 6.48 -37.18 -11.79
C THR A 320 5.53 -38.43 -11.59
N PRO A 321 5.32 -39.45 -12.47
CA PRO A 321 4.24 -39.52 -13.50
C PRO A 321 3.39 -40.85 -13.60
N THR A 322 2.60 -41.01 -14.69
CA THR A 322 2.02 -42.25 -15.32
C THR A 322 0.76 -42.92 -14.67
N ASN A 323 -0.18 -43.61 -15.37
CA ASN A 323 -0.43 -43.83 -16.81
C ASN A 323 -1.88 -44.30 -17.17
N HIS A 324 -2.34 -43.92 -18.37
CA HIS A 324 -3.06 -44.66 -19.46
C HIS A 324 -4.53 -45.21 -19.42
N THR A 325 -5.23 -44.94 -20.55
CA THR A 325 -6.23 -45.76 -21.32
C THR A 325 -7.61 -46.10 -20.68
N SER A 326 -8.73 -46.28 -21.43
CA SER A 326 -8.96 -46.38 -22.90
C SER A 326 -10.41 -46.01 -23.33
N ILE A 327 -10.60 -45.88 -24.65
CA ILE A 327 -11.78 -45.39 -25.42
C ILE A 327 -12.35 -46.58 -26.25
N PRO A 328 -13.69 -46.82 -26.34
CA PRO A 328 -14.50 -46.28 -27.45
C PRO A 328 -16.01 -45.98 -27.14
N GLU A 329 -16.77 -45.69 -28.20
CA GLU A 329 -18.16 -45.19 -28.28
C GLU A 329 -19.11 -46.19 -28.98
N SER A 330 -20.42 -45.87 -29.06
CA SER A 330 -21.28 -46.03 -30.26
C SER A 330 -22.70 -45.45 -30.00
N SER A 331 -23.22 -44.52 -30.82
CA SER A 331 -24.22 -44.70 -31.93
C SER A 331 -25.66 -45.03 -31.46
N THR A 332 -26.81 -44.54 -31.98
CA THR A 332 -27.20 -43.84 -33.24
C THR A 332 -28.45 -42.92 -33.05
N ASN A 333 -28.76 -42.10 -34.08
CA ASN A 333 -29.95 -41.23 -34.31
C ASN A 333 -31.13 -42.02 -34.97
N PRO A 334 -32.29 -41.44 -35.41
CA PRO A 334 -33.11 -40.28 -34.97
C PRO A 334 -34.68 -40.46 -35.01
N GLU A 335 -35.44 -39.38 -34.72
CA GLU A 335 -36.79 -38.96 -35.23
C GLU A 335 -38.18 -39.39 -34.65
N ARG A 336 -38.95 -38.32 -34.30
CA ARG A 336 -40.43 -38.04 -34.26
C ARG A 336 -41.52 -39.13 -34.19
N ILE A 337 -42.46 -38.96 -33.23
CA ILE A 337 -43.89 -38.55 -33.42
C ILE A 337 -44.59 -38.37 -32.03
N SER A 338 -45.70 -37.62 -31.98
CA SER A 338 -46.49 -37.22 -30.80
C SER A 338 -47.75 -38.07 -30.54
N ILE A 339 -48.23 -38.15 -29.28
CA ILE A 339 -49.66 -38.11 -28.84
C ILE A 339 -49.74 -38.06 -27.29
N GLU A 340 -50.90 -37.63 -26.77
CA GLU A 340 -51.17 -37.17 -25.39
C GLU A 340 -51.43 -38.29 -24.34
N SER A 341 -51.26 -37.97 -23.06
CA SER A 341 -52.22 -38.31 -21.98
C SER A 341 -51.86 -37.60 -20.66
N GLU A 342 -52.87 -37.15 -19.92
CA GLU A 342 -52.70 -36.44 -18.65
C GLU A 342 -52.46 -37.38 -17.46
N SER A 343 -51.63 -36.97 -16.49
CA SER A 343 -51.97 -37.17 -15.07
C SER A 343 -51.31 -36.12 -14.16
N THR A 344 -52.15 -35.60 -13.27
CA THR A 344 -51.93 -34.52 -12.28
C THR A 344 -50.76 -34.71 -11.32
N LEU A 345 -50.07 -33.61 -10.95
CA LEU A 345 -49.56 -33.37 -9.58
C LEU A 345 -49.07 -31.92 -9.31
N ALA A 346 -49.67 -31.30 -8.28
CA ALA A 346 -49.23 -30.15 -7.44
C ALA A 346 -48.73 -28.82 -8.07
N PRO A 347 -49.22 -27.64 -7.61
CA PRO A 347 -48.80 -26.34 -8.13
C PRO A 347 -47.41 -25.92 -7.64
N THR A 348 -46.46 -25.76 -8.56
CA THR A 348 -45.16 -25.14 -8.27
C THR A 348 -45.31 -23.62 -8.22
N THR A 349 -45.21 -23.01 -7.03
CA THR A 349 -45.20 -21.56 -6.87
C THR A 349 -43.96 -20.94 -7.52
N THR A 350 -44.18 -20.09 -8.52
CA THR A 350 -43.13 -19.39 -9.25
C THR A 350 -42.49 -18.30 -8.39
N LEU A 351 -41.29 -18.57 -7.85
CA LEU A 351 -40.45 -17.55 -7.24
C LEU A 351 -40.09 -16.49 -8.29
N ARG A 352 -40.49 -15.24 -8.04
CA ARG A 352 -40.21 -14.10 -8.92
C ARG A 352 -38.70 -13.88 -9.07
N ARG A 353 -38.29 -13.37 -10.24
CA ARG A 353 -36.89 -13.27 -10.72
C ARG A 353 -36.00 -12.28 -9.95
N THR A 354 -36.40 -11.81 -8.77
CA THR A 354 -35.81 -10.67 -8.03
C THR A 354 -34.95 -11.03 -6.81
N ASP A 355 -35.02 -12.25 -6.28
CA ASP A 355 -34.40 -12.58 -4.97
C ASP A 355 -32.97 -13.15 -5.03
N ARG A 356 -32.32 -13.15 -6.21
CA ARG A 356 -30.93 -13.62 -6.33
C ARG A 356 -29.94 -12.61 -5.77
N VAL A 357 -29.34 -12.94 -4.62
CA VAL A 357 -28.17 -12.22 -4.07
C VAL A 357 -27.06 -12.20 -5.13
N ARG A 358 -26.81 -11.03 -5.74
CA ARG A 358 -25.68 -10.85 -6.66
C ARG A 358 -24.38 -11.01 -5.88
N LYS A 359 -23.55 -11.97 -6.29
CA LYS A 359 -22.17 -12.12 -5.79
C LYS A 359 -21.36 -10.87 -6.19
N PRO A 360 -20.37 -10.44 -5.39
CA PRO A 360 -19.41 -9.42 -5.83
C PRO A 360 -18.76 -9.83 -7.16
N THR A 361 -18.57 -8.86 -8.06
CA THR A 361 -17.98 -9.13 -9.38
C THR A 361 -16.51 -9.59 -9.27
N GLN A 362 -16.04 -10.36 -10.25
CA GLN A 362 -14.65 -10.83 -10.33
C GLN A 362 -13.66 -9.66 -10.17
N ALA A 363 -13.90 -8.56 -10.89
CA ALA A 363 -13.14 -7.32 -10.80
C ALA A 363 -13.15 -6.64 -9.41
N VAL A 364 -14.14 -6.90 -8.55
CA VAL A 364 -14.17 -6.39 -7.16
C VAL A 364 -13.38 -7.30 -6.21
N LEU A 365 -13.44 -8.62 -6.42
CA LEU A 365 -12.56 -9.58 -5.73
C LEU A 365 -11.09 -9.31 -6.09
N GLU A 366 -10.84 -9.09 -7.37
CA GLU A 366 -9.54 -8.70 -7.90
C GLU A 366 -9.15 -7.28 -7.49
N SER A 367 -10.06 -6.32 -7.37
CA SER A 367 -9.73 -4.98 -6.85
C SER A 367 -9.31 -5.02 -5.37
N ALA A 368 -9.96 -5.83 -4.53
CA ALA A 368 -9.55 -6.02 -3.14
C ALA A 368 -8.16 -6.69 -3.04
N ALA A 369 -7.89 -7.69 -3.88
CA ALA A 369 -6.56 -8.28 -4.02
C ALA A 369 -5.53 -7.28 -4.60
N THR A 370 -5.95 -6.47 -5.57
CA THR A 370 -5.12 -5.47 -6.24
C THR A 370 -4.79 -4.32 -5.32
N GLU A 371 -5.68 -3.89 -4.43
CA GLU A 371 -5.40 -2.84 -3.44
C GLU A 371 -4.46 -3.34 -2.33
N ALA A 372 -4.52 -4.62 -1.96
CA ALA A 372 -3.49 -5.28 -1.16
C ALA A 372 -2.13 -5.40 -1.91
N ILE A 373 -2.15 -5.67 -3.22
CA ILE A 373 -0.96 -5.72 -4.08
C ILE A 373 -0.41 -4.32 -4.37
N TYR A 374 -1.25 -3.28 -4.46
CA TYR A 374 -0.85 -1.88 -4.65
C TYR A 374 -0.20 -1.33 -3.38
N ARG A 375 -0.69 -1.74 -2.19
CA ARG A 375 0.01 -1.53 -0.91
C ARG A 375 1.37 -2.26 -0.87
N ARG A 376 1.52 -3.43 -1.50
CA ARG A 376 2.82 -4.11 -1.66
C ARG A 376 3.75 -3.46 -2.71
N LYS A 377 3.23 -2.89 -3.81
CA LYS A 377 4.03 -2.27 -4.89
C LYS A 377 4.30 -0.76 -4.71
N SER A 378 3.52 -0.01 -3.91
CA SER A 378 3.73 1.43 -3.66
C SER A 378 4.88 1.73 -2.70
N ARG A 379 6.14 1.45 -3.10
CA ARG A 379 7.33 1.97 -2.39
C ARG A 379 7.73 3.40 -2.85
N GLN A 380 7.06 3.97 -3.86
CA GLN A 380 7.34 5.30 -4.42
C GLN A 380 6.41 6.46 -3.96
N GLY A 381 5.40 6.20 -3.11
CA GLY A 381 4.53 7.23 -2.49
C GLY A 381 5.11 7.98 -1.28
N ARG A 382 6.42 7.86 -1.02
CA ARG A 382 7.08 8.26 0.24
C ARG A 382 7.18 9.79 0.46
N ARG A 383 6.09 10.42 0.93
CA ARG A 383 6.14 11.56 1.87
C ARG A 383 4.83 11.88 2.58
N GLN A 384 3.68 11.55 1.99
CA GLN A 384 2.36 11.79 2.59
C GLN A 384 1.82 10.53 3.26
N GLU A 385 1.86 9.40 2.55
CA GLU A 385 1.64 8.06 3.12
C GLU A 385 2.65 7.74 4.23
N ALA A 386 3.85 8.35 4.23
CA ALA A 386 4.80 8.21 5.33
C ALA A 386 4.34 8.90 6.62
N ARG A 387 3.51 9.96 6.56
CA ARG A 387 2.93 10.60 7.75
C ARG A 387 1.74 9.81 8.28
N GLU A 388 0.89 9.30 7.40
CA GLU A 388 -0.18 8.37 7.80
C GLU A 388 0.37 7.02 8.25
N ALA A 389 1.46 6.52 7.67
CA ALA A 389 2.16 5.33 8.14
C ALA A 389 2.94 5.59 9.43
N ILE A 390 3.48 6.78 9.69
CA ILE A 390 4.06 7.13 11.01
C ILE A 390 2.95 7.34 12.05
N ALA A 391 1.79 7.88 11.69
CA ALA A 391 0.64 7.98 12.59
C ALA A 391 0.03 6.60 12.88
N ASN A 392 -0.15 5.77 11.86
CA ASN A 392 -0.61 4.38 11.99
C ASN A 392 0.45 3.47 12.61
N LEU A 393 1.75 3.78 12.48
CA LEU A 393 2.83 3.11 13.21
C LEU A 393 2.92 3.63 14.65
N ALA A 394 2.59 4.89 14.95
CA ALA A 394 2.49 5.39 16.32
C ALA A 394 1.24 4.81 17.03
N VAL A 395 0.12 4.71 16.32
CA VAL A 395 -1.10 4.02 16.78
C VAL A 395 -0.88 2.52 16.86
N ALA A 396 -0.18 1.89 15.90
CA ALA A 396 0.21 0.48 16.01
C ALA A 396 1.27 0.26 17.09
N ILE A 397 2.16 1.21 17.37
CA ILE A 397 3.10 1.14 18.50
C ILE A 397 2.32 1.30 19.81
N GLU A 398 1.34 2.21 19.95
CA GLU A 398 0.45 2.22 21.12
C GLU A 398 -0.36 0.91 21.25
N LEU A 399 -0.87 0.37 20.14
CA LEU A 399 -1.65 -0.89 20.13
C LEU A 399 -0.77 -2.15 20.34
N LEU A 400 0.53 -2.09 20.05
CA LEU A 400 1.52 -3.16 20.32
C LEU A 400 2.17 -3.00 21.70
N LEU A 401 2.17 -1.78 22.24
CA LEU A 401 2.34 -1.47 23.67
C LEU A 401 1.00 -1.63 24.43
N GLY A 402 -0.04 -2.14 23.76
CA GLY A 402 -1.38 -2.37 24.27
C GLY A 402 -1.46 -3.51 25.27
N ASP A 403 -0.72 -3.39 26.36
CA ASP A 403 -0.87 -4.19 27.58
C ASP A 403 -1.13 -3.29 28.82
N ASP A 404 -0.98 -1.96 28.69
CA ASP A 404 -1.19 -0.95 29.74
C ASP A 404 -2.69 -0.58 29.94
N ASP A 405 -3.59 -1.55 29.76
CA ASP A 405 -5.03 -1.32 29.60
C ASP A 405 -5.84 -1.44 30.91
N GLU A 406 -5.18 -1.27 32.08
CA GLU A 406 -5.82 -1.37 33.41
C GLU A 406 -5.47 -0.20 34.36
N PHE A 407 -4.94 0.91 33.82
CA PHE A 407 -4.61 2.14 34.56
C PHE A 407 -5.85 2.99 34.98
N ALA A 408 -7.03 2.37 35.08
CA ALA A 408 -8.33 3.06 35.18
C ALA A 408 -8.79 3.40 36.61
N TYR A 409 -7.88 3.43 37.59
CA TYR A 409 -8.17 3.86 38.97
C TYR A 409 -7.08 4.76 39.60
N ASN A 410 -5.99 5.08 38.89
CA ASN A 410 -4.80 5.71 39.47
C ASN A 410 -4.81 7.26 39.48
N ALA A 411 -5.99 7.88 39.37
CA ALA A 411 -6.13 9.34 39.39
C ALA A 411 -6.90 9.89 40.60
N VAL A 412 -7.18 9.05 41.60
CA VAL A 412 -7.10 9.54 42.98
C VAL A 412 -5.62 9.49 43.34
N LYS A 413 -4.98 10.65 43.56
CA LYS A 413 -3.63 10.71 44.15
C LYS A 413 -3.70 10.16 45.58
N THR A 414 -3.52 8.86 45.74
CA THR A 414 -3.20 8.23 47.01
C THR A 414 -1.70 8.03 47.12
N GLU A 415 -1.14 8.34 48.29
CA GLU A 415 0.27 8.13 48.60
C GLU A 415 0.58 6.62 48.62
N GLY A 416 1.11 6.07 47.53
CA GLY A 416 1.46 4.64 47.52
C GLY A 416 1.69 3.91 46.20
N GLU A 417 1.87 4.56 45.05
CA GLU A 417 2.19 3.82 43.81
C GLU A 417 3.49 3.01 43.93
N ILE A 418 3.45 1.77 43.42
CA ILE A 418 4.60 0.87 43.37
C ILE A 418 5.40 1.20 42.11
N PRO A 419 6.68 1.62 42.21
CA PRO A 419 7.47 1.91 41.02
C PRO A 419 7.68 0.63 40.19
N ILE A 420 7.33 0.69 38.91
CA ILE A 420 7.52 -0.43 37.98
C ILE A 420 9.01 -0.50 37.58
N PRO A 421 9.72 -1.60 37.89
CA PRO A 421 11.14 -1.73 37.58
C PRO A 421 11.43 -1.68 36.07
N GLN A 422 12.54 -1.05 35.68
CA GLN A 422 13.00 -1.00 34.30
C GLN A 422 14.05 -2.09 33.99
N THR A 423 14.72 -2.62 35.02
CA THR A 423 15.70 -3.71 34.90
C THR A 423 15.37 -4.92 35.77
N TYR A 424 15.92 -6.08 35.39
CA TYR A 424 15.84 -7.30 36.20
C TYR A 424 16.50 -7.10 37.58
N GLU A 425 17.63 -6.39 37.61
CA GLU A 425 18.34 -6.03 38.83
C GLU A 425 17.47 -5.20 39.79
N GLU A 426 16.82 -4.13 39.30
CA GLU A 426 15.87 -3.35 40.10
C GLU A 426 14.72 -4.22 40.62
N ALA A 427 14.09 -5.02 39.74
CA ALA A 427 12.94 -5.84 40.09
C ALA A 427 13.26 -6.88 41.16
N VAL A 428 14.40 -7.54 41.05
CA VAL A 428 14.80 -8.64 41.94
C VAL A 428 15.42 -8.14 43.23
N ASN A 429 16.00 -6.94 43.25
CA ASN A 429 16.59 -6.32 44.45
C ASN A 429 15.64 -5.34 45.17
N ASP A 430 14.44 -5.10 44.67
CA ASP A 430 13.43 -4.28 45.36
C ASP A 430 13.17 -4.82 46.79
N PRO A 431 13.34 -3.99 47.83
CA PRO A 431 13.30 -4.44 49.22
C PRO A 431 11.89 -4.81 49.71
N LYS A 432 10.83 -4.38 49.02
CA LYS A 432 9.42 -4.54 49.43
C LYS A 432 8.63 -5.50 48.54
N PHE A 433 8.95 -5.54 47.24
CA PHE A 433 8.24 -6.30 46.22
C PHE A 433 9.11 -7.28 45.44
N GLY A 434 10.42 -7.34 45.70
CA GLY A 434 11.35 -8.18 44.95
C GLY A 434 11.05 -9.68 45.01
N SER A 435 10.40 -10.16 46.08
CA SER A 435 9.97 -11.57 46.16
C SER A 435 8.82 -11.88 45.18
N GLN A 436 7.95 -10.91 44.92
CA GLN A 436 6.81 -10.99 44.03
C GLN A 436 7.27 -10.90 42.58
N TRP A 437 8.19 -9.99 42.28
CA TRP A 437 8.83 -9.90 40.96
C TRP A 437 9.63 -11.16 40.59
N ARG A 438 10.38 -11.75 41.53
CA ARG A 438 11.06 -13.06 41.31
C ARG A 438 10.05 -14.16 40.95
N LYS A 439 8.94 -14.28 41.68
CA LYS A 439 7.87 -15.25 41.38
C LYS A 439 7.26 -15.04 39.98
N ALA A 440 7.08 -13.78 39.56
CA ALA A 440 6.60 -13.46 38.22
C ALA A 440 7.60 -13.88 37.11
N VAL A 441 8.90 -13.63 37.31
CA VAL A 441 9.98 -14.08 36.42
C VAL A 441 10.07 -15.60 36.34
N GLU A 442 10.05 -16.29 37.49
CA GLU A 442 10.07 -17.76 37.55
C GLU A 442 8.88 -18.39 36.83
N LEU A 443 7.68 -17.79 36.95
CA LEU A 443 6.48 -18.25 36.26
C LEU A 443 6.62 -18.12 34.74
N GLU A 444 7.11 -16.97 34.25
CA GLU A 444 7.32 -16.76 32.81
C GLU A 444 8.42 -17.68 32.26
N ILE A 445 9.57 -17.82 32.95
CA ILE A 445 10.62 -18.76 32.55
C ILE A 445 10.08 -20.20 32.50
N ARG A 446 9.27 -20.62 33.49
CA ARG A 446 8.63 -21.95 33.50
C ARG A 446 7.71 -22.15 32.29
N ASN A 447 6.95 -21.12 31.90
CA ASN A 447 6.12 -21.16 30.68
C ASN A 447 6.99 -21.28 29.42
N LEU A 448 8.05 -20.47 29.30
CA LEU A 448 8.97 -20.49 28.16
C LEU A 448 9.67 -21.86 28.02
N ILE A 449 10.07 -22.49 29.12
CA ILE A 449 10.61 -23.86 29.14
C ILE A 449 9.53 -24.87 28.71
N ARG A 450 8.29 -24.76 29.22
CA ARG A 450 7.17 -25.66 28.87
C ARG A 450 6.84 -25.64 27.37
N PHE A 451 6.97 -24.49 26.71
CA PHE A 451 6.79 -24.37 25.25
C PHE A 451 8.02 -24.81 24.44
N GLY A 452 9.14 -25.16 25.09
CA GLY A 452 10.39 -25.50 24.40
C GLY A 452 10.95 -24.33 23.60
N THR A 453 10.87 -23.10 24.15
CA THR A 453 11.11 -21.84 23.41
C THR A 453 12.52 -21.77 22.81
N TRP A 454 13.52 -22.31 23.49
CA TRP A 454 14.91 -22.31 23.04
C TRP A 454 15.67 -23.56 23.46
N ARG A 455 16.84 -23.78 22.84
CA ARG A 455 17.89 -24.67 23.32
C ARG A 455 19.21 -23.91 23.47
N PHE A 456 20.10 -24.39 24.32
CA PHE A 456 21.46 -23.82 24.42
C PHE A 456 22.36 -24.39 23.34
N VAL A 457 23.14 -23.52 22.71
CA VAL A 457 24.14 -23.86 21.68
C VAL A 457 25.37 -22.97 21.84
N LYS A 458 26.54 -23.43 21.39
CA LYS A 458 27.74 -22.57 21.32
C LYS A 458 27.45 -21.34 20.46
N ARG A 459 27.92 -20.17 20.89
CA ARG A 459 27.79 -18.90 20.16
C ARG A 459 28.29 -19.05 18.72
N PRO A 460 27.49 -18.71 17.68
CA PRO A 460 27.91 -18.83 16.29
C PRO A 460 28.82 -17.67 15.88
N ASP A 461 29.91 -17.96 15.17
CA ASP A 461 30.93 -16.98 14.76
C ASP A 461 30.46 -16.02 13.64
N HIS A 462 29.41 -16.40 12.91
CA HIS A 462 28.96 -15.70 11.68
C HIS A 462 27.47 -15.28 11.70
N LYS A 463 26.80 -15.32 12.86
CA LYS A 463 25.40 -14.86 13.00
C LYS A 463 25.25 -13.88 14.17
N ALA A 464 24.41 -12.87 13.97
CA ALA A 464 24.08 -11.91 15.01
C ALA A 464 23.32 -12.60 16.15
N VAL A 465 23.63 -12.19 17.39
CA VAL A 465 22.93 -12.63 18.60
C VAL A 465 22.13 -11.44 19.13
N ILE A 466 20.82 -11.63 19.33
CA ILE A 466 19.89 -10.59 19.74
C ILE A 466 19.85 -10.51 21.27
N SER A 467 19.96 -9.31 21.84
CA SER A 467 19.80 -9.12 23.30
C SER A 467 18.34 -9.21 23.73
N CYS A 468 18.07 -9.63 24.96
CA CYS A 468 16.73 -9.65 25.54
C CYS A 468 16.57 -8.59 26.65
N LYS A 469 15.32 -8.28 27.01
CA LYS A 469 15.00 -7.51 28.21
C LYS A 469 13.78 -8.11 28.93
N TRP A 470 13.71 -7.87 30.23
CA TRP A 470 12.48 -8.05 30.98
C TRP A 470 11.58 -6.81 30.83
N VAL A 471 10.27 -7.03 30.80
CA VAL A 471 9.24 -6.00 30.92
C VAL A 471 8.36 -6.38 32.09
N PHE A 472 8.18 -5.45 33.02
CA PHE A 472 7.44 -5.63 34.27
C PHE A 472 6.14 -4.81 34.23
N ASP A 473 5.12 -5.32 34.88
CA ASP A 473 3.77 -4.77 34.91
C ASP A 473 3.03 -5.29 36.16
N ILE A 474 2.00 -4.59 36.62
CA ILE A 474 1.13 -5.00 37.74
C ILE A 474 -0.30 -5.00 37.24
N LYS A 475 -0.98 -6.15 37.33
CA LYS A 475 -2.42 -6.24 37.07
C LYS A 475 -3.19 -6.00 38.35
N TYR A 476 -4.31 -5.30 38.23
CA TYR A 476 -5.13 -4.84 39.33
C TYR A 476 -6.55 -5.36 39.19
N GLN A 477 -7.21 -5.62 40.31
CA GLN A 477 -8.63 -5.93 40.34
C GLN A 477 -9.44 -4.64 40.14
N ALA A 478 -10.72 -4.79 39.79
CA ALA A 478 -11.63 -3.65 39.56
C ALA A 478 -11.86 -2.77 40.80
N ASP A 479 -11.44 -3.21 42.00
CA ASP A 479 -11.47 -2.46 43.26
C ASP A 479 -10.12 -1.76 43.59
N GLY A 480 -9.16 -1.77 42.66
CA GLY A 480 -7.83 -1.17 42.81
C GLY A 480 -6.82 -2.02 43.59
N ARG A 481 -7.18 -3.23 44.06
CA ARG A 481 -6.22 -4.14 44.70
C ARG A 481 -5.32 -4.81 43.67
N ILE A 482 -4.09 -5.16 44.06
CA ILE A 482 -3.17 -5.88 43.17
C ILE A 482 -3.72 -7.30 42.90
N GLU A 483 -4.03 -7.62 41.64
CA GLU A 483 -4.35 -8.98 41.20
C GLU A 483 -3.06 -9.81 41.19
N ARG A 484 -2.02 -9.33 40.49
CA ARG A 484 -0.75 -10.04 40.32
C ARG A 484 0.35 -9.15 39.75
N PHE A 485 1.59 -9.51 40.07
CA PHE A 485 2.79 -9.02 39.39
C PHE A 485 3.01 -9.82 38.11
N LYS A 486 3.33 -9.14 37.00
CA LYS A 486 3.51 -9.70 35.67
C LYS A 486 4.91 -9.37 35.15
N ALA A 487 5.60 -10.38 34.64
CA ALA A 487 6.90 -10.24 33.99
C ALA A 487 6.84 -10.93 32.62
N ARG A 488 7.37 -10.29 31.58
CA ARG A 488 7.51 -10.86 30.23
C ARG A 488 8.94 -10.75 29.75
N LEU A 489 9.45 -11.82 29.13
CA LEU A 489 10.75 -11.79 28.46
C LEU A 489 10.56 -11.35 27.00
N VAL A 490 11.27 -10.30 26.60
CA VAL A 490 11.12 -9.65 25.30
C VAL A 490 12.46 -9.63 24.57
N ALA A 491 12.53 -10.23 23.39
CA ALA A 491 13.66 -10.11 22.48
C ALA A 491 13.72 -8.70 21.88
N ARG A 492 14.92 -8.14 21.71
CA ARG A 492 15.12 -6.80 21.12
C ARG A 492 15.13 -6.87 19.59
N GLY A 493 14.05 -7.37 18.99
CA GLY A 493 13.93 -7.61 17.55
C GLY A 493 14.05 -6.37 16.64
N PHE A 494 14.17 -5.16 17.21
CA PHE A 494 14.60 -4.00 16.42
C PHE A 494 15.99 -4.20 15.77
N SER A 495 16.86 -5.05 16.34
CA SER A 495 18.16 -5.41 15.75
C SER A 495 18.10 -6.47 14.64
N GLN A 496 16.94 -7.05 14.33
CA GLN A 496 16.78 -8.04 13.26
C GLN A 496 16.89 -7.42 11.85
N GLN A 497 17.41 -8.20 10.91
CA GLN A 497 17.60 -7.84 9.51
C GLN A 497 16.59 -8.55 8.58
N GLU A 498 15.88 -7.77 7.74
CA GLU A 498 14.93 -8.26 6.72
C GLU A 498 15.68 -9.13 5.69
N GLY A 499 15.16 -10.32 5.40
CA GLY A 499 15.76 -11.29 4.49
C GLY A 499 16.78 -12.26 5.11
N LEU A 500 17.23 -12.01 6.35
CA LEU A 500 18.08 -12.94 7.13
C LEU A 500 17.34 -13.52 8.33
N ASP A 501 16.83 -12.66 9.22
CA ASP A 501 16.19 -13.06 10.47
C ASP A 501 14.67 -13.25 10.35
N PHE A 502 14.05 -12.69 9.30
CA PHE A 502 12.62 -12.77 8.99
C PHE A 502 12.36 -12.37 7.53
N GLU A 503 11.24 -12.82 6.95
CA GLU A 503 10.81 -12.44 5.58
C GLU A 503 9.55 -11.55 5.56
N ASP A 504 8.49 -11.92 6.28
CA ASP A 504 7.27 -11.11 6.41
C ASP A 504 6.96 -10.82 7.89
N THR A 505 6.54 -9.60 8.18
CA THR A 505 6.17 -9.11 9.52
C THR A 505 4.69 -8.78 9.63
N PHE A 506 3.96 -8.80 8.52
CA PHE A 506 2.57 -8.34 8.47
C PHE A 506 1.63 -9.37 9.12
N ALA A 507 1.15 -9.08 10.32
CA ALA A 507 0.12 -9.87 10.98
C ALA A 507 -1.27 -9.52 10.40
N PRO A 508 -2.01 -10.48 9.81
CA PRO A 508 -3.36 -10.25 9.28
C PRO A 508 -4.40 -10.20 10.41
N VAL A 509 -4.40 -9.12 11.19
CA VAL A 509 -5.36 -8.83 12.26
C VAL A 509 -6.63 -8.17 11.72
N ILE A 510 -7.75 -8.34 12.43
CA ILE A 510 -9.02 -7.67 12.10
C ILE A 510 -8.89 -6.14 12.21
N ARG A 511 -9.50 -5.43 11.27
CA ARG A 511 -9.54 -3.95 11.30
C ARG A 511 -10.62 -3.42 12.24
N LEU A 512 -10.41 -2.20 12.72
CA LEU A 512 -11.34 -1.55 13.63
C LEU A 512 -12.70 -1.24 12.97
N GLU A 513 -12.73 -0.95 11.65
CA GLU A 513 -13.99 -0.86 10.92
C GLU A 513 -14.73 -2.21 10.81
N SER A 514 -14.01 -3.31 10.63
CA SER A 514 -14.57 -4.67 10.61
C SER A 514 -15.18 -5.02 11.96
N LEU A 515 -14.46 -4.73 13.06
CA LEU A 515 -14.94 -4.95 14.42
C LEU A 515 -16.21 -4.16 14.74
N ARG A 516 -16.27 -2.87 14.35
CA ARG A 516 -17.49 -2.05 14.46
C ARG A 516 -18.65 -2.62 13.65
N VAL A 517 -18.42 -3.10 12.43
CA VAL A 517 -19.44 -3.78 11.63
C VAL A 517 -19.91 -5.07 12.32
N LEU A 518 -19.02 -5.86 12.91
CA LEU A 518 -19.42 -7.08 13.64
C LEU A 518 -20.30 -6.76 14.86
N PHE A 519 -20.02 -5.70 15.62
CA PHE A 519 -20.92 -5.26 16.70
C PHE A 519 -22.25 -4.69 16.18
N ALA A 520 -22.26 -3.91 15.09
CA ALA A 520 -23.51 -3.48 14.47
C ALA A 520 -24.37 -4.67 14.01
N ILE A 521 -23.75 -5.69 13.42
CA ILE A 521 -24.39 -6.97 13.05
C ILE A 521 -24.85 -7.74 14.30
N ALA A 522 -24.09 -7.73 15.40
CA ALA A 522 -24.50 -8.37 16.65
C ALA A 522 -25.79 -7.74 17.21
N ALA A 523 -25.89 -6.40 17.23
CA ALA A 523 -27.11 -5.68 17.62
C ALA A 523 -28.29 -5.97 16.68
N MET A 524 -28.04 -6.00 15.36
CA MET A 524 -29.10 -6.24 14.35
C MET A 524 -29.70 -7.65 14.40
N TYR A 525 -28.87 -8.68 14.61
CA TYR A 525 -29.27 -10.09 14.53
C TYR A 525 -29.41 -10.79 15.89
N GLY A 526 -29.11 -10.09 16.99
CA GLY A 526 -29.10 -10.63 18.35
C GLY A 526 -28.01 -11.69 18.53
N LEU A 527 -26.77 -11.37 18.13
CA LEU A 527 -25.61 -12.21 18.40
C LEU A 527 -25.01 -11.88 19.76
N THR A 528 -24.61 -12.88 20.54
CA THR A 528 -23.65 -12.74 21.64
C THR A 528 -22.23 -12.78 21.07
N ALA A 529 -21.28 -12.15 21.78
CA ALA A 529 -19.86 -12.18 21.43
C ALA A 529 -19.04 -12.50 22.69
N HIS A 530 -18.24 -13.57 22.65
CA HIS A 530 -17.35 -13.99 23.74
C HIS A 530 -15.89 -13.75 23.38
N LEU A 531 -15.06 -13.40 24.38
CA LEU A 531 -13.62 -13.15 24.23
C LEU A 531 -12.81 -14.31 24.81
N LEU A 532 -11.82 -14.79 24.06
CA LEU A 532 -10.75 -15.64 24.56
C LEU A 532 -9.41 -14.93 24.39
N ASP A 533 -8.60 -14.92 25.44
CA ASP A 533 -7.23 -14.39 25.46
C ASP A 533 -6.25 -15.56 25.35
N ALA A 534 -5.39 -15.56 24.34
CA ALA A 534 -4.43 -16.63 24.08
C ALA A 534 -3.15 -16.50 24.91
N THR A 535 -3.07 -17.26 25.99
CA THR A 535 -1.93 -17.27 26.92
C THR A 535 -0.62 -17.59 26.20
N ASN A 536 0.31 -16.65 26.20
CA ASN A 536 1.63 -16.75 25.56
C ASN A 536 1.56 -17.16 24.07
N ALA A 537 0.57 -16.62 23.35
CA ALA A 537 0.32 -16.79 21.91
C ALA A 537 1.58 -16.92 21.02
N PHE A 538 2.46 -15.91 21.05
CA PHE A 538 3.67 -15.90 20.22
C PHE A 538 4.63 -17.06 20.52
N VAL A 539 4.76 -17.43 21.81
CA VAL A 539 5.59 -18.54 22.30
C VAL A 539 5.05 -19.91 21.83
N GLY A 540 3.78 -19.99 21.44
CA GLY A 540 3.19 -21.18 20.84
C GLY A 540 3.55 -21.42 19.37
N SER A 541 4.36 -20.56 18.73
CA SER A 541 4.57 -20.57 17.26
C SER A 541 6.02 -20.84 16.89
N LYS A 542 6.28 -21.88 16.10
CA LYS A 542 7.63 -22.24 15.63
C LYS A 542 8.22 -21.13 14.76
N LEU A 543 9.51 -20.86 14.93
CA LEU A 543 10.24 -19.93 14.07
C LEU A 543 10.51 -20.52 12.67
N ASP A 544 10.52 -19.62 11.69
CA ASP A 544 10.80 -19.85 10.27
C ASP A 544 12.30 -19.71 9.94
N LYS A 545 13.04 -18.94 10.75
CA LYS A 545 14.49 -18.70 10.64
C LYS A 545 15.18 -19.03 11.97
N GLN A 546 16.43 -19.47 11.88
CA GLN A 546 17.29 -19.66 13.06
C GLN A 546 17.70 -18.31 13.65
N ILE A 547 17.16 -17.98 14.82
CA ILE A 547 17.47 -16.77 15.58
C ILE A 547 18.22 -17.16 16.85
N TYR A 548 19.28 -16.42 17.16
CA TYR A 548 20.07 -16.59 18.39
C TYR A 548 19.83 -15.40 19.32
N MET A 549 19.61 -15.69 20.59
CA MET A 549 19.32 -14.71 21.63
C MET A 549 20.31 -14.85 22.78
N GLU A 550 20.67 -13.74 23.41
CA GLU A 550 21.44 -13.74 24.65
C GLU A 550 20.64 -14.44 25.77
N VAL A 551 21.37 -15.16 26.61
CA VAL A 551 20.81 -15.92 27.73
C VAL A 551 20.08 -14.98 28.70
N PRO A 552 18.78 -15.22 28.99
CA PRO A 552 18.02 -14.34 29.86
C PRO A 552 18.45 -14.47 31.33
N LYS A 553 18.47 -13.34 32.04
CA LYS A 553 18.67 -13.31 33.50
C LYS A 553 17.48 -13.95 34.22
N GLY A 554 17.74 -14.63 35.33
CA GLY A 554 16.72 -15.27 36.18
C GLY A 554 16.53 -16.78 35.97
N LEU A 555 17.33 -17.42 35.11
CA LEU A 555 17.26 -18.87 34.92
C LEU A 555 17.54 -19.66 36.21
N PRO A 556 16.84 -20.80 36.45
CA PRO A 556 17.13 -21.70 37.56
C PRO A 556 18.59 -22.18 37.54
N LYS A 557 19.18 -22.43 38.71
CA LYS A 557 20.58 -22.92 38.84
C LYS A 557 20.83 -24.23 38.06
N SER A 558 19.81 -25.07 37.91
CA SER A 558 19.85 -26.33 37.14
C SER A 558 19.86 -26.16 35.61
N LEU A 559 19.63 -24.94 35.11
CA LEU A 559 19.54 -24.60 33.68
C LEU A 559 20.50 -23.47 33.29
N GLN A 560 21.62 -23.32 34.04
CA GLN A 560 22.67 -22.38 33.68
C GLN A 560 23.47 -22.91 32.48
N PRO A 561 23.56 -22.14 31.37
CA PRO A 561 24.37 -22.53 30.23
C PRO A 561 25.87 -22.34 30.50
N ARG A 562 26.70 -22.92 29.63
CA ARG A 562 28.15 -22.70 29.63
C ARG A 562 28.47 -21.27 29.22
N LYS A 563 29.67 -20.80 29.59
CA LYS A 563 30.10 -19.40 29.46
C LYS A 563 30.02 -18.83 28.03
N ASP A 564 30.13 -19.69 27.02
CA ASP A 564 30.12 -19.35 25.59
C ASP A 564 28.85 -19.80 24.85
N GLU A 565 27.79 -20.15 25.58
CA GLU A 565 26.51 -20.60 25.00
C GLU A 565 25.47 -19.47 24.91
N VAL A 566 24.59 -19.60 23.92
CA VAL A 566 23.47 -18.69 23.61
C VAL A 566 22.18 -19.50 23.42
N CYS A 567 21.04 -18.83 23.49
CA CYS A 567 19.74 -19.44 23.22
C CYS A 567 19.47 -19.46 21.70
N GLU A 568 19.47 -20.62 21.05
CA GLU A 568 18.83 -20.77 19.74
C GLU A 568 17.32 -20.85 19.95
N LEU A 569 16.58 -19.85 19.45
CA LEU A 569 15.13 -19.80 19.55
C LEU A 569 14.50 -20.80 18.58
N LEU A 570 13.62 -21.66 19.12
CA LEU A 570 12.84 -22.66 18.40
C LEU A 570 11.38 -22.21 18.23
N GLN A 571 10.86 -21.48 19.22
CA GLN A 571 9.57 -20.77 19.14
C GLN A 571 9.81 -19.25 19.09
N SER A 572 8.84 -18.53 18.55
CA SER A 572 8.87 -17.08 18.47
C SER A 572 8.67 -16.44 19.86
N LEU A 573 9.22 -15.26 20.08
CA LEU A 573 9.19 -14.58 21.38
C LEU A 573 8.68 -13.14 21.22
N TYR A 574 8.05 -12.60 22.26
CA TYR A 574 7.66 -11.18 22.31
C TYR A 574 8.82 -10.29 21.85
N GLY A 575 8.52 -9.30 21.01
CA GLY A 575 9.50 -8.33 20.50
C GLY A 575 10.30 -8.78 19.25
N LEU A 576 10.19 -10.04 18.80
CA LEU A 576 10.62 -10.40 17.44
C LEU A 576 9.64 -9.86 16.39
N ARG A 577 10.16 -9.43 15.24
CA ARG A 577 9.37 -8.75 14.20
C ARG A 577 8.34 -9.66 13.51
N GLN A 578 8.56 -10.97 13.44
CA GLN A 578 7.63 -11.92 12.81
C GLN A 578 6.61 -12.56 13.75
N SER A 579 6.73 -12.40 15.08
CA SER A 579 5.98 -13.21 16.06
C SER A 579 4.45 -13.13 15.91
N ALA A 580 3.91 -11.93 15.71
CA ALA A 580 2.48 -11.74 15.49
C ALA A 580 2.01 -12.36 14.16
N ASN A 581 2.82 -12.29 13.09
CA ASN A 581 2.53 -12.94 11.82
C ASN A 581 2.47 -14.47 11.99
N LEU A 582 3.50 -15.08 12.58
CA LEU A 582 3.58 -16.53 12.79
C LEU A 582 2.40 -17.06 13.60
N TRP A 583 2.04 -16.36 14.68
CA TRP A 583 0.87 -16.70 15.50
C TRP A 583 -0.43 -16.60 14.71
N CYS A 584 -0.69 -15.48 14.02
CA CYS A 584 -1.89 -15.34 13.20
C CYS A 584 -1.98 -16.41 12.10
N HIS A 585 -0.86 -16.82 11.50
CA HIS A 585 -0.82 -17.93 10.55
C HIS A 585 -1.12 -19.29 11.22
N LYS A 586 -0.61 -19.55 12.43
CA LYS A 586 -0.90 -20.77 13.21
C LYS A 586 -2.39 -20.87 13.54
N VAL A 587 -2.98 -19.81 14.11
CA VAL A 587 -4.42 -19.74 14.44
C VAL A 587 -5.27 -19.89 13.18
N LYS A 588 -4.92 -19.17 12.10
CA LYS A 588 -5.64 -19.22 10.82
C LYS A 588 -5.72 -20.65 10.25
N LYS A 589 -4.63 -21.41 10.29
CA LYS A 589 -4.62 -22.82 9.86
C LYS A 589 -5.59 -23.65 10.70
N PHE A 590 -5.56 -23.51 12.03
CA PHE A 590 -6.44 -24.25 12.94
C PHE A 590 -7.92 -23.89 12.77
N VAL A 591 -8.26 -22.59 12.78
CA VAL A 591 -9.63 -22.09 12.57
C VAL A 591 -10.20 -22.60 11.24
N THR A 592 -9.35 -22.69 10.20
CA THR A 592 -9.74 -23.29 8.92
C THR A 592 -10.00 -24.79 9.02
N SER A 593 -9.14 -25.55 9.73
CA SER A 593 -9.34 -27.01 9.90
C SER A 593 -10.59 -27.38 10.70
N ILE A 594 -11.08 -26.51 11.59
CA ILE A 594 -12.34 -26.74 12.33
C ILE A 594 -13.59 -26.25 11.57
N GLY A 595 -13.48 -25.94 10.27
CA GLY A 595 -14.61 -25.71 9.37
C GLY A 595 -15.04 -24.25 9.19
N PHE A 596 -14.25 -23.28 9.64
CA PHE A 596 -14.48 -21.86 9.33
C PHE A 596 -13.75 -21.48 8.03
N LYS A 597 -14.33 -20.56 7.25
CA LYS A 597 -13.71 -20.03 6.03
C LYS A 597 -13.30 -18.56 6.28
N PRO A 598 -12.07 -18.14 5.91
CA PRO A 598 -11.65 -16.74 6.07
C PRO A 598 -12.50 -15.81 5.19
N SER A 599 -12.74 -14.60 5.68
CA SER A 599 -13.32 -13.53 4.88
C SER A 599 -12.35 -13.12 3.75
N THR A 600 -12.92 -12.90 2.57
CA THR A 600 -12.24 -12.38 1.39
C THR A 600 -12.00 -10.86 1.45
N ALA A 601 -12.54 -10.16 2.45
CA ALA A 601 -12.43 -8.71 2.61
C ALA A 601 -11.58 -8.28 3.81
N ASP A 602 -11.63 -9.04 4.92
CA ASP A 602 -10.78 -8.88 6.11
C ASP A 602 -10.16 -10.24 6.50
N PRO A 603 -8.85 -10.46 6.27
CA PRO A 603 -8.20 -11.75 6.52
C PRO A 603 -8.17 -12.24 7.98
N GLY A 604 -8.48 -11.37 8.96
CA GLY A 604 -8.59 -11.71 10.39
C GLY A 604 -10.01 -12.12 10.81
N THR A 605 -10.99 -12.04 9.91
CA THR A 605 -12.38 -12.49 10.15
C THR A 605 -12.64 -13.84 9.48
N PHE A 606 -13.37 -14.72 10.15
CA PHE A 606 -13.70 -16.08 9.68
C PHE A 606 -15.17 -16.40 9.95
N ILE A 607 -15.80 -17.22 9.11
CA ILE A 607 -17.20 -17.64 9.31
C ILE A 607 -17.41 -19.12 8.96
N ASN A 608 -18.17 -19.84 9.79
CA ASN A 608 -18.57 -21.22 9.52
C ASN A 608 -19.96 -21.29 8.84
N GLU A 609 -20.41 -22.50 8.51
CA GLU A 609 -21.69 -22.66 7.79
C GLU A 609 -22.92 -22.42 8.67
N ARG A 610 -22.76 -22.51 9.99
CA ARG A 610 -23.79 -22.24 11.00
C ARG A 610 -23.95 -20.75 11.32
N GLY A 611 -23.14 -19.89 10.71
CA GLY A 611 -23.18 -18.43 10.92
C GLY A 611 -22.46 -17.95 12.18
N THR A 612 -21.65 -18.79 12.83
CA THR A 612 -20.70 -18.38 13.86
C THR A 612 -19.54 -17.66 13.19
N ILE A 613 -19.14 -16.50 13.72
CA ILE A 613 -18.04 -15.69 13.22
C ILE A 613 -16.92 -15.71 14.25
N ILE A 614 -15.68 -15.88 13.81
CA ILE A 614 -14.47 -15.65 14.61
C ILE A 614 -13.79 -14.39 14.08
N ALA A 615 -13.37 -13.50 14.98
CA ALA A 615 -12.53 -12.35 14.66
C ALA A 615 -11.24 -12.42 15.50
N LEU A 616 -10.10 -12.35 14.81
CA LEU A 616 -8.77 -12.48 15.39
C LEU A 616 -8.07 -11.13 15.46
N TYR A 617 -7.68 -10.71 16.66
CA TYR A 617 -6.79 -9.56 16.88
C TYR A 617 -5.60 -10.00 17.74
N MET A 618 -4.49 -10.36 17.09
CA MET A 618 -3.30 -10.91 17.76
C MET A 618 -3.68 -12.04 18.73
N ASP A 619 -3.61 -11.79 20.04
CA ASP A 619 -3.84 -12.77 21.10
C ASP A 619 -5.33 -12.86 21.48
N ASP A 620 -6.12 -11.84 21.16
CA ASP A 620 -7.58 -11.79 21.37
C ASP A 620 -8.34 -12.52 20.25
N ILE A 621 -9.19 -13.48 20.64
CA ILE A 621 -10.09 -14.22 19.76
C ILE A 621 -11.54 -13.97 20.17
N LEU A 622 -12.27 -13.27 19.31
CA LEU A 622 -13.69 -12.96 19.48
C LEU A 622 -14.54 -14.00 18.77
N VAL A 623 -15.53 -14.59 19.46
CA VAL A 623 -16.47 -15.56 18.89
C VAL A 623 -17.89 -14.99 18.95
N PHE A 624 -18.48 -14.68 17.79
CA PHE A 624 -19.84 -14.17 17.66
C PHE A 624 -20.81 -15.27 17.19
N SER A 625 -21.96 -15.41 17.84
CA SER A 625 -23.00 -16.39 17.46
C SER A 625 -24.39 -15.95 17.95
N LYS A 626 -25.46 -16.50 17.35
CA LYS A 626 -26.80 -16.47 17.96
C LYS A 626 -27.06 -17.69 18.86
N ASN A 627 -26.31 -18.77 18.64
CA ASN A 627 -26.43 -20.03 19.36
C ASN A 627 -25.26 -20.17 20.34
N GLU A 628 -25.56 -20.10 21.63
CA GLU A 628 -24.60 -20.21 22.73
C GLU A 628 -23.83 -21.53 22.70
N LYS A 629 -24.50 -22.65 22.39
CA LYS A 629 -23.85 -23.98 22.24
C LYS A 629 -22.79 -23.98 21.13
N ALA A 630 -22.94 -23.13 20.11
CA ALA A 630 -21.93 -23.00 19.06
C ALA A 630 -20.75 -22.12 19.49
N ILE A 631 -20.92 -21.21 20.46
CA ILE A 631 -19.81 -20.49 21.08
C ILE A 631 -19.00 -21.45 21.95
N GLU A 632 -19.64 -22.18 22.86
CA GLU A 632 -18.95 -23.11 23.76
C GLU A 632 -18.22 -24.22 23.00
N LEU A 633 -18.84 -24.85 21.99
CA LEU A 633 -18.14 -25.81 21.11
C LEU A 633 -16.95 -25.19 20.36
N THR A 634 -17.00 -23.90 20.04
CA THR A 634 -15.87 -23.21 19.39
C THR A 634 -14.76 -22.92 20.41
N LYS A 635 -15.12 -22.52 21.65
CA LYS A 635 -14.19 -22.30 22.76
C LYS A 635 -13.47 -23.59 23.16
N GLU A 636 -14.17 -24.71 23.26
CA GLU A 636 -13.60 -26.04 23.57
C GLU A 636 -12.47 -26.36 22.58
N LYS A 637 -12.76 -26.32 21.27
CA LYS A 637 -11.78 -26.56 20.21
C LYS A 637 -10.61 -25.57 20.25
N LEU A 638 -10.85 -24.29 20.54
CA LEU A 638 -9.78 -23.30 20.66
C LEU A 638 -8.87 -23.58 21.87
N LYS A 639 -9.43 -24.00 23.01
CA LYS A 639 -8.70 -24.38 24.23
C LYS A 639 -7.92 -25.70 24.06
N GLU A 640 -8.42 -26.65 23.25
CA GLU A 640 -7.69 -27.85 22.85
C GLU A 640 -6.45 -27.53 21.99
N PHE A 641 -6.56 -26.53 21.10
CA PHE A 641 -5.48 -26.11 20.20
C PHE A 641 -4.36 -25.33 20.89
N HIS A 642 -4.70 -24.43 21.81
CA HIS A 642 -3.74 -23.60 22.53
C HIS A 642 -4.33 -23.16 23.88
N PRO A 643 -3.53 -23.00 24.96
CA PRO A 643 -4.05 -22.52 26.25
C PRO A 643 -4.66 -21.11 26.13
N MET A 644 -5.93 -20.96 26.49
CA MET A 644 -6.64 -19.67 26.45
C MET A 644 -7.39 -19.38 27.75
N LYS A 645 -7.38 -18.12 28.19
CA LYS A 645 -8.28 -17.61 29.23
C LYS A 645 -9.63 -17.28 28.58
N ASP A 646 -10.70 -17.83 29.12
CA ASP A 646 -12.06 -17.49 28.72
C ASP A 646 -12.51 -16.26 29.51
N SER A 647 -12.66 -15.13 28.82
CA SER A 647 -13.10 -13.87 29.43
C SER A 647 -14.62 -13.71 29.38
N GLY A 648 -15.36 -14.74 28.94
CA GLY A 648 -16.82 -14.70 28.84
C GLY A 648 -17.30 -13.70 27.80
N ARG A 649 -18.43 -13.04 28.08
CA ARG A 649 -19.02 -12.04 27.18
C ARG A 649 -18.16 -10.79 27.10
N VAL A 650 -17.86 -10.34 25.88
CA VAL A 650 -16.98 -9.19 25.62
C VAL A 650 -17.53 -7.94 26.34
N ASN A 651 -16.80 -7.43 27.31
CA ASN A 651 -17.07 -6.16 28.00
C ASN A 651 -16.06 -5.07 27.65
N LYS A 652 -14.87 -5.45 27.16
CA LYS A 652 -13.80 -4.58 26.70
C LYS A 652 -13.00 -5.28 25.60
N ILE A 653 -12.53 -4.52 24.60
CA ILE A 653 -11.63 -4.98 23.54
C ILE A 653 -10.89 -3.77 22.96
N LEU A 654 -9.56 -3.83 22.84
CA LEU A 654 -8.71 -2.71 22.37
C LEU A 654 -8.93 -1.37 23.11
N GLY A 655 -9.03 -1.37 24.44
CA GLY A 655 -9.37 -0.14 25.17
C GLY A 655 -10.81 0.40 24.95
N ILE A 656 -11.63 -0.24 24.10
CA ILE A 656 -13.03 0.12 23.86
C ILE A 656 -13.93 -0.70 24.78
N ARG A 657 -14.76 -0.02 25.57
CA ARG A 657 -15.78 -0.63 26.44
C ARG A 657 -17.00 -1.00 25.59
N ILE A 658 -17.52 -2.21 25.80
CA ILE A 658 -18.67 -2.79 25.10
C ILE A 658 -19.80 -3.01 26.10
N THR A 659 -20.81 -2.14 26.07
CA THR A 659 -21.99 -2.22 26.95
C THR A 659 -23.18 -2.79 26.20
N TRP A 660 -23.78 -3.86 26.73
CA TRP A 660 -24.90 -4.58 26.10
C TRP A 660 -26.22 -4.17 26.79
N LEU A 661 -27.17 -3.63 26.02
CA LEU A 661 -28.42 -3.04 26.52
C LEU A 661 -29.64 -3.64 25.80
N ASP A 662 -30.29 -4.65 26.37
CA ASP A 662 -31.50 -5.32 25.86
C ASP A 662 -31.49 -5.72 24.37
N GLY A 663 -30.30 -5.90 23.78
CA GLY A 663 -30.07 -6.24 22.38
C GLY A 663 -29.50 -5.11 21.51
N SER A 664 -29.44 -3.89 22.04
CA SER A 664 -28.60 -2.80 21.53
C SER A 664 -27.18 -2.93 22.12
N ILE A 665 -26.19 -2.32 21.47
CA ILE A 665 -24.79 -2.37 21.89
C ILE A 665 -24.19 -0.97 21.83
N ARG A 666 -23.47 -0.57 22.88
CA ARG A 666 -22.72 0.69 22.96
C ARG A 666 -21.22 0.44 22.98
N LEU A 667 -20.48 1.26 22.25
CA LEU A 667 -19.03 1.26 22.14
C LEU A 667 -18.50 2.62 22.60
N ASP A 668 -17.74 2.67 23.69
CA ASP A 668 -17.16 3.91 24.21
C ASP A 668 -15.68 3.74 24.62
N GLN A 669 -15.02 4.88 24.85
CA GLN A 669 -13.65 4.95 25.35
C GLN A 669 -13.57 5.93 26.53
N GLU A 670 -14.53 5.89 27.45
CA GLU A 670 -14.62 6.83 28.57
C GLU A 670 -13.36 6.80 29.43
N PHE A 671 -12.96 5.61 29.91
CA PHE A 671 -11.75 5.43 30.73
C PHE A 671 -10.47 5.92 30.02
N TYR A 672 -10.35 5.66 28.72
CA TYR A 672 -9.21 6.14 27.92
C TYR A 672 -9.24 7.66 27.74
N THR A 673 -10.43 8.25 27.58
CA THR A 673 -10.61 9.71 27.50
C THR A 673 -10.25 10.38 28.82
N ILE A 674 -10.67 9.80 29.96
CA ILE A 674 -10.33 10.25 31.31
C ILE A 674 -8.81 10.21 31.53
N ARG A 675 -8.14 9.12 31.16
CA ARG A 675 -6.67 9.02 31.21
C ARG A 675 -5.95 10.10 30.40
N ILE A 676 -6.42 10.42 29.19
CA ILE A 676 -5.85 11.54 28.41
C ILE A 676 -6.03 12.87 29.15
N LEU A 677 -7.15 13.07 29.85
CA LEU A 677 -7.37 14.30 30.61
C LEU A 677 -6.46 14.38 31.84
N GLU A 678 -6.12 13.25 32.46
CA GLU A 678 -5.18 13.16 33.58
C GLU A 678 -3.73 13.38 33.12
N GLU A 679 -3.30 12.68 32.07
CA GLU A 679 -1.94 12.75 31.49
C GLU A 679 -1.53 14.16 31.01
N PHE A 680 -2.49 15.07 30.82
CA PHE A 680 -2.27 16.45 30.36
C PHE A 680 -2.75 17.53 31.36
N ASP A 681 -3.06 17.17 32.61
CA ASP A 681 -3.58 18.06 33.67
C ASP A 681 -4.87 18.83 33.28
N MET A 682 -5.76 18.17 32.54
CA MET A 682 -7.01 18.72 32.01
C MET A 682 -8.29 18.17 32.66
N LEU A 683 -8.19 17.26 33.64
CA LEU A 683 -9.36 16.69 34.31
C LEU A 683 -10.23 17.75 35.02
N GLU A 684 -9.61 18.72 35.70
CA GLU A 684 -10.33 19.83 36.35
C GLU A 684 -10.56 21.04 35.43
N SER A 685 -10.39 20.87 34.12
CA SER A 685 -10.57 21.96 33.17
C SER A 685 -12.05 22.26 32.87
N LYS A 686 -12.41 23.55 32.82
CA LYS A 686 -13.78 23.97 32.46
C LYS A 686 -14.13 23.43 31.06
N PRO A 687 -15.25 22.71 30.85
CA PRO A 687 -15.55 22.11 29.56
C PRO A 687 -15.72 23.15 28.43
N GLN A 688 -15.64 22.69 27.19
CA GLN A 688 -15.91 23.48 25.98
C GLN A 688 -16.98 22.81 25.12
N MET A 689 -17.76 23.61 24.38
CA MET A 689 -18.83 23.11 23.51
C MET A 689 -18.37 22.64 22.13
N LEU A 690 -17.17 23.02 21.70
CA LEU A 690 -16.65 22.73 20.36
C LEU A 690 -15.27 22.06 20.43
N PRO A 691 -14.97 21.07 19.57
CA PRO A 691 -13.65 20.47 19.45
C PRO A 691 -12.53 21.48 19.12
N LEU A 692 -12.88 22.57 18.42
CA LEU A 692 -11.96 23.64 18.03
C LEU A 692 -12.68 24.99 18.12
N SER A 693 -12.01 26.00 18.67
CA SER A 693 -12.56 27.35 18.78
C SER A 693 -12.73 27.98 17.40
N PRO A 694 -13.89 28.60 17.07
CA PRO A 694 -14.09 29.34 15.81
C PRO A 694 -13.10 30.50 15.62
N ASN A 695 -12.63 31.09 16.71
CA ASN A 695 -11.73 32.24 16.70
C ASN A 695 -10.25 31.85 16.59
N LEU A 696 -9.92 30.55 16.55
CA LEU A 696 -8.54 30.06 16.60
C LEU A 696 -8.04 29.74 15.19
N ASN A 697 -7.24 30.64 14.62
CA ASN A 697 -6.61 30.42 13.33
C ASN A 697 -5.33 29.57 13.51
N LEU A 698 -5.33 28.33 13.01
CA LEU A 698 -4.16 27.43 13.11
C LEU A 698 -2.99 27.83 12.20
N ASP A 699 -3.24 28.69 11.22
CA ASP A 699 -2.23 29.24 10.32
C ASP A 699 -1.65 30.58 10.84
N GLU A 700 -2.11 31.08 12.01
CA GLU A 700 -1.57 32.27 12.67
C GLU A 700 -0.12 32.05 13.15
N ASP A 701 0.72 33.07 13.02
CA ASP A 701 2.11 32.96 13.44
C ASP A 701 2.25 33.05 14.96
N SER A 702 3.10 32.19 15.51
CA SER A 702 3.33 32.07 16.95
C SER A 702 4.65 31.32 17.21
N PRO A 703 5.24 31.45 18.41
CA PRO A 703 6.50 30.80 18.74
C PRO A 703 6.46 29.28 18.51
N LYS A 704 7.59 28.71 18.05
CA LYS A 704 7.76 27.26 17.97
C LYS A 704 7.77 26.67 19.38
N LEU A 705 7.24 25.46 19.54
CA LEU A 705 7.29 24.76 20.83
C LEU A 705 8.73 24.41 21.23
N SER A 706 9.00 24.32 22.54
CA SER A 706 10.23 23.71 23.07
C SER A 706 10.31 22.23 22.69
N HIS A 707 11.46 21.59 22.90
CA HIS A 707 11.63 20.17 22.57
C HIS A 707 10.65 19.27 23.35
N GLU A 708 10.45 19.59 24.63
CA GLU A 708 9.56 18.90 25.57
C GLU A 708 8.10 19.10 25.16
N ALA A 709 7.69 20.35 24.91
CA ALA A 709 6.33 20.68 24.47
C ALA A 709 6.02 20.10 23.06
N HIS A 710 6.99 20.02 22.17
CA HIS A 710 6.87 19.31 20.89
C HIS A 710 6.68 17.80 21.13
N SER A 711 7.40 17.21 22.08
CA SER A 711 7.20 15.80 22.45
C SER A 711 5.80 15.54 23.00
N GLN A 712 5.33 16.38 23.94
CA GLN A 712 3.96 16.35 24.47
C GLN A 712 2.91 16.55 23.37
N PHE A 713 3.13 17.45 22.40
CA PHE A 713 2.22 17.64 21.27
C PHE A 713 2.11 16.39 20.39
N ARG A 714 3.24 15.73 20.08
CA ARG A 714 3.24 14.47 19.31
C ARG A 714 2.53 13.36 20.09
N HIS A 715 2.77 13.27 21.39
CA HIS A 715 2.10 12.30 22.27
C HIS A 715 0.59 12.53 22.28
N ALA A 716 0.13 13.76 22.53
CA ALA A 716 -1.29 14.13 22.52
C ALA A 716 -1.98 13.76 21.18
N ILE A 717 -1.36 14.10 20.05
CA ILE A 717 -1.89 13.73 18.72
C ILE A 717 -1.99 12.21 18.55
N GLY A 718 -1.04 11.43 19.08
CA GLY A 718 -1.13 9.96 19.09
C GLY A 718 -2.39 9.47 19.79
N ARG A 719 -2.54 9.83 21.09
CA ARG A 719 -3.69 9.46 21.93
C ARG A 719 -5.02 9.86 21.29
N LEU A 720 -5.10 11.10 20.82
CA LEU A 720 -6.28 11.67 20.19
C LEU A 720 -6.61 11.03 18.83
N THR A 721 -5.60 10.58 18.07
CA THR A 721 -5.81 9.85 16.81
C THR A 721 -6.44 8.49 17.09
N TYR A 722 -6.02 7.80 18.16
CA TYR A 722 -6.63 6.55 18.55
C TYR A 722 -8.10 6.72 18.96
N LEU A 723 -8.37 7.68 19.86
CA LEU A 723 -9.73 8.00 20.31
C LEU A 723 -10.66 8.42 19.14
N ALA A 724 -10.17 9.27 18.24
CA ALA A 724 -10.90 9.73 17.06
C ALA A 724 -11.23 8.58 16.09
N GLY A 725 -10.28 7.67 15.87
CA GLY A 725 -10.44 6.51 15.00
C GLY A 725 -11.24 5.37 15.62
N GLY A 726 -11.37 5.32 16.95
CA GLY A 726 -12.06 4.28 17.72
C GLY A 726 -13.55 4.55 17.93
N THR A 727 -13.89 5.56 18.73
CA THR A 727 -15.28 5.86 19.11
C THR A 727 -15.70 7.32 18.93
N ARG A 728 -14.80 8.23 18.57
CA ARG A 728 -15.06 9.70 18.54
C ARG A 728 -14.95 10.35 17.14
N PRO A 729 -15.88 10.06 16.20
CA PRO A 729 -15.91 10.71 14.89
C PRO A 729 -16.08 12.24 14.96
N ASP A 730 -16.67 12.75 16.05
CA ASP A 730 -16.89 14.17 16.34
C ASP A 730 -15.61 15.00 16.50
N ILE A 731 -14.49 14.38 16.89
CA ILE A 731 -13.18 15.06 16.95
C ILE A 731 -12.31 14.82 15.72
N GLN A 732 -12.69 13.91 14.82
CA GLN A 732 -11.86 13.40 13.72
C GLN A 732 -11.27 14.52 12.85
N ARG A 733 -12.09 15.51 12.47
CA ARG A 733 -11.65 16.65 11.65
C ARG A 733 -10.61 17.50 12.37
N THR A 734 -10.81 17.77 13.66
CA THR A 734 -9.91 18.59 14.46
C THR A 734 -8.56 17.90 14.63
N VAL A 735 -8.57 16.60 14.96
CA VAL A 735 -7.34 15.79 15.05
C VAL A 735 -6.62 15.74 13.70
N ASN A 736 -7.35 15.59 12.58
CA ASN A 736 -6.75 15.63 11.24
C ASN A 736 -6.16 16.99 10.86
N ARG A 737 -6.73 18.10 11.33
CA ARG A 737 -6.11 19.43 11.14
C ARG A 737 -4.85 19.58 11.99
N LEU A 738 -4.91 19.28 13.28
CA LEU A 738 -3.77 19.45 14.19
C LEU A 738 -2.58 18.54 13.84
N SER A 739 -2.82 17.31 13.36
CA SER A 739 -1.75 16.39 12.96
C SER A 739 -0.93 16.87 11.75
N GLN A 740 -1.42 17.85 10.96
CA GLN A 740 -0.66 18.44 9.85
C GLN A 740 0.56 19.23 10.33
N HIS A 741 0.56 19.68 11.59
CA HIS A 741 1.61 20.49 12.21
C HIS A 741 2.64 19.67 13.01
N LEU A 742 2.59 18.32 12.97
CA LEU A 742 3.48 17.42 13.73
C LEU A 742 5.00 17.67 13.53
N VAL A 743 5.42 18.19 12.39
CA VAL A 743 6.85 18.45 12.10
C VAL A 743 7.34 19.74 12.73
N GLU A 744 6.49 20.77 12.79
CA GLU A 744 6.86 22.11 13.26
C GLU A 744 5.66 22.74 13.98
N PRO A 745 5.30 22.23 15.18
CA PRO A 745 4.21 22.78 15.95
C PRO A 745 4.62 24.07 16.66
N LYS A 746 3.64 24.95 16.77
CA LYS A 746 3.72 26.26 17.43
C LYS A 746 2.81 26.31 18.64
N GLU A 747 2.95 27.32 19.48
CA GLU A 747 2.08 27.53 20.63
C GLU A 747 0.59 27.53 20.29
N ILE A 748 0.19 28.10 19.14
CA ILE A 748 -1.21 28.15 18.72
C ILE A 748 -1.80 26.73 18.53
N HIS A 749 -1.00 25.77 18.08
CA HIS A 749 -1.40 24.36 17.91
C HIS A 749 -1.52 23.65 19.27
N PHE A 750 -0.65 23.97 20.24
CA PHE A 750 -0.76 23.42 21.59
C PHE A 750 -1.94 24.01 22.37
N LYS A 751 -2.22 25.31 22.19
CA LYS A 751 -3.46 25.97 22.67
C LYS A 751 -4.71 25.30 22.07
N ALA A 752 -4.66 24.90 20.80
CA ALA A 752 -5.73 24.13 20.15
C ALA A 752 -5.92 22.72 20.74
N ILE A 753 -4.83 22.00 21.04
CA ILE A 753 -4.90 20.71 21.76
C ILE A 753 -5.56 20.89 23.12
N LYS A 754 -5.14 21.87 23.93
CA LYS A 754 -5.78 22.14 25.22
C LYS A 754 -7.28 22.50 25.06
N HIS A 755 -7.67 23.21 24.01
CA HIS A 755 -9.09 23.45 23.71
C HIS A 755 -9.86 22.15 23.41
N LEU A 756 -9.29 21.26 22.59
CA LEU A 756 -9.88 19.96 22.28
C LEU A 756 -10.00 19.06 23.54
N LEU A 757 -9.01 19.08 24.43
CA LEU A 757 -9.08 18.36 25.71
C LEU A 757 -10.21 18.91 26.60
N ARG A 758 -10.44 20.23 26.64
CA ARG A 758 -11.60 20.82 27.33
C ARG A 758 -12.94 20.38 26.72
N TYR A 759 -13.00 20.15 25.41
CA TYR A 759 -14.19 19.57 24.78
C TYR A 759 -14.40 18.11 25.19
N LEU A 760 -13.34 17.30 25.20
CA LEU A 760 -13.38 15.92 25.69
C LEU A 760 -13.83 15.84 27.15
N ARG A 761 -13.40 16.78 28.02
CA ARG A 761 -13.86 16.83 29.42
C ARG A 761 -15.38 16.99 29.57
N GLY A 762 -16.03 17.70 28.66
CA GLY A 762 -17.49 17.84 28.63
C GLY A 762 -18.23 16.71 27.90
N THR A 763 -17.52 15.71 27.39
CA THR A 763 -18.05 14.67 26.49
C THR A 763 -17.39 13.30 26.72
N THR A 764 -16.90 13.01 27.93
CA THR A 764 -16.18 11.76 28.25
C THR A 764 -17.03 10.50 28.06
N ASN A 765 -18.33 10.66 28.28
CA ASN A 765 -19.40 9.66 28.20
C ASN A 765 -19.88 9.33 26.77
N TYR A 766 -19.36 9.97 25.73
CA TYR A 766 -19.85 9.78 24.36
C TYR A 766 -19.60 8.35 23.84
N ALA A 767 -20.69 7.64 23.53
CA ALA A 767 -20.70 6.25 23.08
C ALA A 767 -21.38 6.09 21.71
N ILE A 768 -20.80 5.29 20.81
CA ILE A 768 -21.46 4.85 19.58
C ILE A 768 -22.54 3.83 19.93
N SER A 769 -23.79 4.09 19.55
CA SER A 769 -24.93 3.21 19.86
C SER A 769 -25.48 2.49 18.61
N TYR A 770 -25.42 1.16 18.59
CA TYR A 770 -26.10 0.32 17.59
C TYR A 770 -27.42 -0.23 18.15
N LEU A 771 -28.54 0.04 17.48
CA LEU A 771 -29.87 -0.27 18.03
C LEU A 771 -30.42 -1.63 17.56
N LYS A 772 -30.96 -2.39 18.52
CA LYS A 772 -31.76 -3.60 18.27
C LYS A 772 -32.91 -3.28 17.31
N GLY A 773 -33.07 -4.08 16.26
CA GLY A 773 -34.26 -4.03 15.41
C GLY A 773 -34.53 -2.71 14.68
N SER A 774 -33.54 -1.79 14.63
CA SER A 774 -33.63 -0.50 13.94
C SER A 774 -34.30 -0.63 12.55
N LYS A 775 -35.12 0.36 12.15
CA LYS A 775 -35.63 0.45 10.77
C LYS A 775 -34.49 0.76 9.79
N ASP A 776 -33.42 1.40 10.27
CA ASP A 776 -32.20 1.77 9.53
C ASP A 776 -31.24 0.57 9.39
N LYS A 777 -31.75 -0.53 8.82
CA LYS A 777 -31.00 -1.78 8.59
C LYS A 777 -30.05 -1.71 7.40
N LYS A 778 -30.16 -0.66 6.58
CA LYS A 778 -29.41 -0.51 5.34
C LYS A 778 -28.08 0.18 5.61
N LEU A 779 -27.02 -0.35 5.00
CA LEU A 779 -25.77 0.37 4.85
C LEU A 779 -26.01 1.63 4.01
N VAL A 780 -25.67 2.81 4.55
CA VAL A 780 -25.72 4.10 3.84
C VAL A 780 -24.42 4.86 4.04
N GLY A 781 -24.01 5.64 3.04
CA GLY A 781 -22.85 6.53 3.10
C GLY A 781 -23.23 7.98 2.86
N TYR A 782 -22.50 8.90 3.49
CA TYR A 782 -22.56 10.35 3.27
C TYR A 782 -21.16 10.82 2.90
N THR A 783 -21.02 11.73 1.93
CA THR A 783 -19.72 12.22 1.46
C THR A 783 -19.77 13.70 1.09
N ASP A 784 -18.68 14.41 1.40
CA ASP A 784 -18.52 15.86 1.18
C ASP A 784 -17.03 16.20 0.93
N ALA A 785 -16.76 17.37 0.33
CA ALA A 785 -15.43 17.93 0.14
C ALA A 785 -15.35 19.45 0.41
N ALA A 786 -14.65 19.83 1.49
CA ALA A 786 -14.28 21.22 1.68
C ALA A 786 -13.18 21.63 0.67
N TYR A 787 -13.59 22.27 -0.43
CA TYR A 787 -12.74 22.76 -1.52
C TYR A 787 -11.65 23.73 -1.04
N GLY A 788 -10.40 23.49 -1.44
CA GLY A 788 -9.28 24.44 -1.24
C GLY A 788 -8.94 24.79 0.21
N ASN A 789 -9.52 24.10 1.19
CA ASN A 789 -9.60 24.49 2.60
C ASN A 789 -8.31 24.33 3.43
N ALA A 790 -7.16 24.23 2.78
CA ALA A 790 -5.87 24.01 3.42
C ALA A 790 -4.78 24.90 2.82
N SER A 791 -3.74 25.17 3.60
CA SER A 791 -2.61 26.05 3.24
C SER A 791 -1.86 25.70 1.94
N ASN A 792 -2.03 24.48 1.41
CA ASN A 792 -1.49 24.05 0.11
C ASN A 792 -2.56 23.90 -0.98
N LEU A 793 -3.69 24.62 -0.85
CA LEU A 793 -4.85 24.67 -1.76
C LEU A 793 -5.54 23.33 -2.04
N ARG A 794 -5.19 22.25 -1.33
CA ARG A 794 -5.87 20.95 -1.46
C ARG A 794 -7.10 20.86 -0.57
N SER A 795 -8.16 20.31 -1.13
CA SER A 795 -9.43 20.07 -0.44
C SER A 795 -9.32 18.99 0.64
N THR A 796 -10.23 19.00 1.61
CA THR A 796 -10.46 17.88 2.55
C THR A 796 -11.68 17.09 2.13
N THR A 797 -11.51 15.80 1.87
CA THR A 797 -12.60 14.83 1.73
C THR A 797 -13.01 14.33 3.11
N GLY A 798 -14.32 14.31 3.35
CA GLY A 798 -14.93 13.67 4.50
C GLY A 798 -16.02 12.71 4.04
N TYR A 799 -16.15 11.57 4.71
CA TYR A 799 -17.28 10.68 4.51
C TYR A 799 -17.52 9.78 5.72
N ILE A 800 -18.75 9.33 5.88
CA ILE A 800 -19.21 8.52 7.01
C ILE A 800 -20.23 7.48 6.56
N PHE A 801 -20.10 6.26 7.08
CA PHE A 801 -20.96 5.12 6.81
C PHE A 801 -21.71 4.70 8.05
N MET A 802 -23.03 4.53 7.91
CA MET A 802 -23.95 4.17 8.98
C MET A 802 -24.52 2.76 8.77
N LEU A 803 -24.66 2.00 9.85
CA LEU A 803 -25.32 0.70 9.89
C LEU A 803 -25.91 0.47 11.30
N ALA A 804 -27.06 -0.19 11.41
CA ALA A 804 -27.82 -0.31 12.67
C ALA A 804 -28.17 1.05 13.31
N GLY A 805 -28.15 2.12 12.48
CA GLY A 805 -28.28 3.51 12.85
C GLY A 805 -27.17 4.08 13.75
N GLY A 806 -25.97 3.52 13.72
CA GLY A 806 -24.75 4.12 14.29
C GLY A 806 -23.60 4.14 13.27
N PRO A 807 -22.56 4.97 13.48
CA PRO A 807 -21.41 5.04 12.58
C PRO A 807 -20.51 3.80 12.69
N ILE A 808 -20.27 3.12 11.56
CA ILE A 808 -19.36 1.97 11.47
C ILE A 808 -17.98 2.34 10.89
N TYR A 809 -17.92 3.39 10.06
CA TYR A 809 -16.67 3.89 9.49
C TYR A 809 -16.78 5.37 9.11
N TRP A 810 -15.70 6.11 9.29
CA TRP A 810 -15.59 7.52 8.94
C TRP A 810 -14.17 7.87 8.52
N SER A 811 -14.02 8.94 7.74
CA SER A 811 -12.72 9.48 7.36
C SER A 811 -12.82 11.00 7.19
N SER A 812 -11.75 11.70 7.59
CA SER A 812 -11.47 13.09 7.22
C SER A 812 -10.02 13.12 6.75
N ARG A 813 -9.77 13.42 5.47
CA ARG A 813 -8.42 13.46 4.91
C ARG A 813 -8.24 14.53 3.85
N LYS A 814 -7.03 15.08 3.76
CA LYS A 814 -6.63 15.97 2.67
C LYS A 814 -6.50 15.17 1.36
N GLN A 815 -7.06 15.67 0.28
CA GLN A 815 -6.96 15.04 -1.04
C GLN A 815 -5.48 14.94 -1.50
N PRO A 816 -5.10 13.89 -2.26
CA PRO A 816 -3.74 13.74 -2.76
C PRO A 816 -3.42 14.76 -3.87
N ILE A 817 -4.44 15.18 -4.61
CA ILE A 817 -4.36 16.17 -5.71
C ILE A 817 -5.04 17.47 -5.31
N THR A 818 -4.70 18.55 -5.99
CA THR A 818 -5.38 19.84 -5.89
C THR A 818 -6.53 19.83 -6.89
N ALA A 819 -7.78 19.87 -6.41
CA ALA A 819 -8.94 20.04 -7.27
C ALA A 819 -8.98 21.47 -7.83
N THR A 820 -9.48 21.64 -9.05
CA THR A 820 -9.63 22.92 -9.76
C THR A 820 -11.00 23.56 -9.56
N SER A 821 -11.97 22.81 -9.01
CA SER A 821 -13.30 23.31 -8.66
C SER A 821 -13.89 22.55 -7.47
N SER A 822 -14.91 23.12 -6.82
CA SER A 822 -15.67 22.42 -5.78
C SER A 822 -16.32 21.14 -6.31
N SER A 823 -16.91 21.19 -7.51
CA SER A 823 -17.52 20.02 -8.15
C SER A 823 -16.53 18.89 -8.41
N GLU A 824 -15.27 19.20 -8.71
CA GLU A 824 -14.19 18.20 -8.85
C GLU A 824 -13.78 17.62 -7.49
N ALA A 825 -13.64 18.48 -6.46
CA ALA A 825 -13.33 18.01 -5.10
C ALA A 825 -14.40 17.06 -4.56
N GLU A 826 -15.67 17.39 -4.78
CA GLU A 826 -16.82 16.54 -4.43
C GLU A 826 -16.84 15.24 -5.22
N TYR A 827 -16.54 15.29 -6.52
CA TYR A 827 -16.46 14.09 -7.35
C TYR A 827 -15.33 13.14 -6.90
N ILE A 828 -14.18 13.69 -6.49
CA ILE A 828 -13.07 12.92 -5.88
C ILE A 828 -13.53 12.29 -4.56
N ALA A 829 -14.24 13.03 -3.70
CA ALA A 829 -14.77 12.52 -2.44
C ALA A 829 -15.80 11.40 -2.65
N ALA A 830 -16.74 11.59 -3.59
CA ALA A 830 -17.72 10.60 -3.98
C ALA A 830 -17.07 9.32 -4.52
N ALA A 831 -16.07 9.44 -5.40
CA ALA A 831 -15.37 8.27 -5.95
C ALA A 831 -14.53 7.51 -4.92
N ASP A 832 -13.98 8.21 -3.92
CA ASP A 832 -13.25 7.58 -2.82
C ASP A 832 -14.16 6.93 -1.77
N SER A 833 -15.27 7.57 -1.41
CA SER A 833 -16.29 6.96 -0.54
C SER A 833 -16.97 5.77 -1.23
N ALA A 834 -17.17 5.82 -2.56
CA ALA A 834 -17.71 4.71 -3.33
C ALA A 834 -16.86 3.42 -3.21
N LYS A 835 -15.52 3.52 -3.31
CA LYS A 835 -14.61 2.37 -3.10
C LYS A 835 -14.82 1.74 -1.71
N GLN A 836 -14.96 2.59 -0.68
CA GLN A 836 -15.23 2.12 0.68
C GLN A 836 -16.59 1.44 0.80
N ALA A 837 -17.63 1.96 0.14
CA ALA A 837 -18.96 1.33 0.10
C ALA A 837 -18.90 -0.07 -0.50
N ILE A 838 -18.13 -0.27 -1.59
CA ILE A 838 -17.91 -1.59 -2.19
C ILE A 838 -17.13 -2.51 -1.24
N TRP A 839 -16.09 -2.03 -0.55
CA TRP A 839 -15.38 -2.85 0.43
C TRP A 839 -16.30 -3.28 1.59
N LEU A 840 -17.13 -2.38 2.11
CA LEU A 840 -18.13 -2.69 3.15
C LEU A 840 -19.17 -3.71 2.64
N ARG A 841 -19.66 -3.56 1.41
CA ARG A 841 -20.54 -4.54 0.73
C ARG A 841 -19.88 -5.93 0.64
N HIS A 842 -18.61 -5.97 0.27
CA HIS A 842 -17.82 -7.21 0.17
C HIS A 842 -17.57 -7.83 1.55
N PHE A 843 -17.29 -7.04 2.59
CA PHE A 843 -17.16 -7.55 3.95
C PHE A 843 -18.47 -8.17 4.45
N LEU A 844 -19.59 -7.44 4.32
CA LEU A 844 -20.94 -7.92 4.67
C LEU A 844 -21.35 -9.19 3.88
N TYR A 845 -20.96 -9.28 2.60
CA TYR A 845 -21.11 -10.51 1.80
C TYR A 845 -20.31 -11.67 2.41
N SER A 846 -19.02 -11.45 2.70
CA SER A 846 -18.09 -12.48 3.15
C SER A 846 -18.50 -13.09 4.50
N ILE A 847 -19.10 -12.30 5.40
CA ILE A 847 -19.67 -12.76 6.67
C ILE A 847 -21.13 -13.24 6.54
N ARG A 848 -21.59 -13.56 5.33
CA ARG A 848 -22.94 -14.09 5.03
C ARG A 848 -24.08 -13.22 5.58
N LYS A 849 -23.94 -11.89 5.56
CA LYS A 849 -25.00 -10.92 5.92
C LYS A 849 -25.45 -10.03 4.74
N PRO A 850 -25.73 -10.60 3.54
CA PRO A 850 -26.10 -9.81 2.37
C PRO A 850 -27.40 -9.03 2.55
N GLU A 851 -28.33 -9.50 3.40
CA GLU A 851 -29.63 -8.87 3.72
C GLU A 851 -29.51 -7.36 4.06
N THR A 852 -28.35 -6.92 4.58
CA THR A 852 -28.05 -5.51 4.90
C THR A 852 -27.98 -4.58 3.67
N TYR A 853 -27.75 -5.13 2.47
CA TYR A 853 -27.73 -4.40 1.19
C TYR A 853 -28.47 -5.16 0.06
N LYS A 854 -29.11 -6.29 0.35
CA LYS A 854 -29.79 -7.16 -0.64
C LYS A 854 -30.92 -6.46 -1.40
N ASN A 855 -31.53 -5.44 -0.78
CA ASN A 855 -32.70 -4.73 -1.30
C ASN A 855 -32.32 -3.48 -2.14
N GLY A 856 -31.21 -3.54 -2.88
CA GLY A 856 -30.79 -2.54 -3.85
C GLY A 856 -29.34 -2.02 -3.72
N PRO A 857 -28.94 -1.07 -4.57
CA PRO A 857 -27.65 -0.39 -4.47
C PRO A 857 -27.49 0.38 -3.15
N ILE A 858 -26.24 0.55 -2.69
CA ILE A 858 -25.94 1.30 -1.46
C ILE A 858 -26.23 2.79 -1.70
N PRO A 859 -27.10 3.44 -0.90
CA PRO A 859 -27.28 4.89 -0.94
C PRO A 859 -25.98 5.60 -0.58
N LEU A 860 -25.51 6.47 -1.48
CA LEU A 860 -24.40 7.38 -1.25
C LEU A 860 -24.91 8.81 -1.39
N TYR A 861 -25.07 9.49 -0.26
CA TYR A 861 -25.62 10.83 -0.19
C TYR A 861 -24.55 11.88 -0.52
N ILE A 862 -24.87 12.79 -1.44
CA ILE A 862 -24.02 13.87 -1.96
C ILE A 862 -24.87 15.16 -2.01
N ASP A 863 -24.34 16.31 -1.61
CA ASP A 863 -25.04 17.60 -1.68
C ASP A 863 -24.79 18.35 -3.01
N ASN A 864 -23.65 18.11 -3.65
CA ASN A 864 -23.28 18.76 -4.89
C ASN A 864 -23.96 18.14 -6.13
N THR A 865 -24.99 18.82 -6.63
CA THR A 865 -25.73 18.43 -7.85
C THR A 865 -24.85 18.30 -9.12
N SER A 866 -23.73 19.02 -9.22
CA SER A 866 -22.82 18.94 -10.37
C SER A 866 -21.95 17.68 -10.30
N ALA A 867 -21.42 17.35 -9.12
CA ALA A 867 -20.71 16.08 -8.88
C ALA A 867 -21.64 14.88 -9.10
N LEU A 868 -22.90 14.99 -8.68
CA LEU A 868 -23.93 13.97 -8.92
C LEU A 868 -24.19 13.75 -10.43
N LYS A 869 -24.32 14.83 -11.22
CA LYS A 869 -24.45 14.75 -12.69
C LYS A 869 -23.21 14.15 -13.35
N LEU A 870 -22.01 14.44 -12.85
CA LEU A 870 -20.76 13.83 -13.33
C LEU A 870 -20.64 12.34 -13.01
N ALA A 871 -21.26 11.89 -11.91
CA ALA A 871 -21.35 10.47 -11.55
C ALA A 871 -22.39 9.73 -12.40
N GLY A 872 -23.54 10.36 -12.71
CA GLY A 872 -24.63 9.70 -13.44
C GLY A 872 -24.56 9.74 -14.97
N ASN A 873 -23.73 10.59 -15.59
CA ASN A 873 -23.73 10.77 -17.05
C ASN A 873 -22.31 10.72 -17.66
N PRO A 874 -22.01 9.79 -18.60
CA PRO A 874 -20.71 9.74 -19.27
C PRO A 874 -20.47 10.91 -20.23
N VAL A 875 -21.51 11.46 -20.88
CA VAL A 875 -21.43 12.40 -22.03
C VAL A 875 -20.73 13.73 -21.70
N MET A 876 -20.56 14.09 -20.43
CA MET A 876 -19.87 15.31 -19.95
C MET A 876 -18.32 15.26 -20.12
N HIS A 877 -17.83 14.81 -21.28
CA HIS A 877 -16.40 14.55 -21.52
C HIS A 877 -15.54 15.80 -21.78
N SER A 878 -16.08 16.89 -22.33
CA SER A 878 -15.25 18.02 -22.80
C SER A 878 -14.59 18.81 -21.66
N ARG A 879 -15.32 19.07 -20.57
CA ARG A 879 -14.82 19.81 -19.39
C ARG A 879 -14.18 18.92 -18.33
N SER A 880 -14.43 17.61 -18.35
CA SER A 880 -14.02 16.66 -17.29
C SER A 880 -12.77 15.84 -17.64
N LYS A 881 -12.16 16.05 -18.82
CA LYS A 881 -11.03 15.27 -19.35
C LYS A 881 -9.78 15.18 -18.45
N HIS A 882 -9.62 16.10 -17.49
CA HIS A 882 -8.52 16.11 -16.53
C HIS A 882 -8.80 15.21 -15.30
N ILE A 883 -10.06 14.84 -15.05
CA ILE A 883 -10.43 13.92 -13.99
C ILE A 883 -9.94 12.52 -14.38
N MET A 884 -8.94 12.03 -13.64
CA MET A 884 -8.31 10.73 -13.92
C MET A 884 -9.32 9.58 -13.98
N ILE A 885 -9.02 8.58 -14.81
CA ILE A 885 -9.64 7.23 -14.84
C ILE A 885 -9.88 6.70 -13.40
N ARG A 886 -8.93 6.94 -12.50
CA ARG A 886 -8.95 6.61 -11.05
C ARG A 886 -10.22 7.03 -10.29
N TYR A 887 -10.93 8.06 -10.74
CA TYR A 887 -12.13 8.59 -10.09
C TYR A 887 -13.41 8.34 -10.89
N HIS A 888 -13.32 7.89 -12.14
CA HIS A 888 -14.49 7.47 -12.91
C HIS A 888 -15.05 6.10 -12.49
N VAL A 889 -14.34 5.33 -11.66
CA VAL A 889 -14.79 4.03 -11.10
C VAL A 889 -16.15 4.09 -10.40
N ILE A 890 -16.58 5.26 -9.92
CA ILE A 890 -17.94 5.44 -9.38
C ILE A 890 -19.02 5.17 -10.44
N ARG A 891 -18.76 5.46 -11.72
CA ARG A 891 -19.67 5.18 -12.84
C ARG A 891 -19.86 3.68 -13.00
N ASP A 892 -18.77 2.91 -13.03
CA ASP A 892 -18.79 1.45 -13.08
C ASP A 892 -19.66 0.85 -11.95
N PHE A 893 -19.56 1.40 -10.73
CA PHE A 893 -20.35 0.95 -9.58
C PHE A 893 -21.84 1.34 -9.68
N ILE A 894 -22.16 2.43 -10.38
CA ILE A 894 -23.54 2.85 -10.66
C ILE A 894 -24.14 1.97 -11.77
N GLU A 895 -23.42 1.76 -12.87
CA GLU A 895 -23.81 0.91 -13.99
C GLU A 895 -24.05 -0.54 -13.57
N ARG A 896 -23.29 -1.04 -12.58
CA ARG A 896 -23.46 -2.38 -11.98
C ARG A 896 -24.60 -2.49 -10.96
N ASP A 897 -25.28 -1.39 -10.64
CA ASP A 897 -26.28 -1.29 -9.57
C ASP A 897 -25.70 -1.67 -8.18
N GLU A 898 -24.44 -1.30 -7.94
CA GLU A 898 -23.76 -1.52 -6.66
C GLU A 898 -23.92 -0.33 -5.71
N ILE A 899 -23.93 0.89 -6.25
CA ILE A 899 -24.05 2.17 -5.53
C ILE A 899 -25.09 3.07 -6.21
N LYS A 900 -25.89 3.78 -5.40
CA LYS A 900 -26.85 4.78 -5.86
C LYS A 900 -26.53 6.12 -5.22
N PRO A 901 -25.90 7.03 -5.97
CA PRO A 901 -25.80 8.44 -5.58
C PRO A 901 -27.17 9.06 -5.40
N ILE A 902 -27.39 9.79 -4.30
CA ILE A 902 -28.65 10.48 -4.00
C ILE A 902 -28.33 11.91 -3.57
N HIS A 903 -29.01 12.89 -4.15
CA HIS A 903 -28.92 14.28 -3.70
C HIS A 903 -29.57 14.45 -2.33
N ILE A 904 -28.90 15.12 -1.39
CA ILE A 904 -29.53 15.65 -0.17
C ILE A 904 -29.15 17.13 0.03
N PRO A 905 -30.00 17.93 0.69
CA PRO A 905 -29.61 19.25 1.17
C PRO A 905 -28.38 19.22 2.08
N GLY A 906 -27.52 20.24 1.99
CA GLY A 906 -26.28 20.32 2.77
C GLY A 906 -26.49 20.42 4.30
N ASP A 907 -27.64 20.94 4.75
CA ASP A 907 -28.03 20.93 6.17
C ASP A 907 -28.38 19.53 6.70
N GLN A 908 -28.49 18.53 5.83
CA GLN A 908 -28.66 17.11 6.15
C GLN A 908 -27.38 16.30 5.88
N MET A 909 -26.28 16.94 5.44
CA MET A 909 -25.04 16.27 5.09
C MET A 909 -24.19 15.96 6.33
N LEU A 910 -24.22 14.71 6.80
CA LEU A 910 -23.38 14.30 7.94
C LEU A 910 -21.88 14.48 7.69
N ALA A 911 -21.44 14.35 6.43
CA ALA A 911 -20.02 14.48 6.09
C ALA A 911 -19.47 15.91 6.26
N ASP A 912 -20.31 16.95 6.32
CA ASP A 912 -19.90 18.35 6.55
C ASP A 912 -19.10 18.51 7.84
N SER A 913 -19.45 17.79 8.89
CA SER A 913 -18.75 17.87 10.17
C SER A 913 -17.34 17.28 10.11
N LEU A 914 -17.04 16.48 9.07
CA LEU A 914 -15.72 15.90 8.80
C LEU A 914 -14.85 16.80 7.90
N THR A 915 -15.39 17.84 7.27
CA THR A 915 -14.69 18.69 6.28
C THR A 915 -14.68 20.17 6.66
N LYS A 916 -15.83 20.72 7.08
CA LYS A 916 -16.13 22.14 7.32
C LYS A 916 -16.07 22.46 8.82
N ALA A 917 -15.93 23.75 9.15
CA ALA A 917 -15.93 24.18 10.55
C ALA A 917 -17.36 24.16 11.08
N VAL A 918 -17.59 23.44 12.18
CA VAL A 918 -18.92 23.30 12.78
C VAL A 918 -19.19 24.37 13.84
N ASN A 919 -20.40 24.91 13.82
CA ASN A 919 -20.93 25.71 14.93
C ASN A 919 -21.64 24.79 15.96
N PRO A 920 -22.00 25.28 17.17
CA PRO A 920 -22.57 24.43 18.21
C PRO A 920 -23.89 23.74 17.82
N LYS A 921 -24.70 24.36 16.94
CA LYS A 921 -25.96 23.78 16.46
C LYS A 921 -25.70 22.61 15.51
N ILE A 922 -24.77 22.78 14.55
CA ILE A 922 -24.38 21.74 13.59
C ILE A 922 -23.71 20.57 14.33
N LEU A 923 -22.78 20.85 15.24
CA LEU A 923 -22.13 19.79 16.02
C LEU A 923 -23.14 19.01 16.86
N LYS A 924 -24.07 19.71 17.53
CA LYS A 924 -25.14 19.06 18.31
C LYS A 924 -25.96 18.15 17.41
N TRP A 925 -26.42 18.63 16.24
CA TRP A 925 -27.15 17.80 15.28
C TRP A 925 -26.32 16.58 14.82
N PHE A 926 -25.06 16.77 14.43
CA PHE A 926 -24.17 15.67 14.01
C PHE A 926 -24.01 14.60 15.10
N VAL A 927 -23.69 15.01 16.33
CA VAL A 927 -23.60 14.12 17.51
C VAL A 927 -24.91 13.37 17.76
N GLN A 928 -26.05 14.03 17.55
CA GLN A 928 -27.38 13.43 17.70
C GLN A 928 -27.68 12.38 16.62
N GLU A 929 -27.37 12.64 15.35
CA GLU A 929 -27.55 11.71 14.23
C GLU A 929 -26.59 10.52 14.29
N LEU A 930 -25.35 10.74 14.75
CA LEU A 930 -24.40 9.66 15.03
C LEU A 930 -24.74 8.84 16.27
N ARG A 931 -25.77 9.24 17.03
CA ARG A 931 -26.21 8.64 18.30
C ARG A 931 -25.08 8.52 19.33
N LEU A 932 -24.19 9.52 19.33
CA LEU A 932 -23.19 9.76 20.37
C LEU A 932 -23.86 10.41 21.57
N ARG A 933 -24.42 9.61 22.49
CA ARG A 933 -25.11 10.09 23.70
C ARG A 933 -25.01 9.09 24.85
N ASP A 934 -25.29 9.61 26.05
CA ASP A 934 -25.67 8.88 27.27
C ASP A 934 -26.80 7.86 27.07
#